data_AF-A0A356K7U5-F1
#
_entry.id   AF-A0A356K7U5-F1
#
_cell.length_a   1.000
_cell.length_b   1.000
_cell.length_c   1.000
_cell.angle_alpha   90.00
_cell.angle_beta   90.00
_cell.angle_gamma   90.00
#
_symmetry.space_group_name_H-M   'P 1'
#
loop_
_entity.id
_entity.type
_entity.pdbx_description
1 polymer ?
#
loop_
_entity_poly.entity_id
_entity_poly.type
_entity_poly.pdbx_seq_one_letter_code
_entity_poly.pdbx_strand_id
1 'polypeptide(L)'
;MRRLATHFRYGLWDGSQQPQLSGDQVLDAIAEDLMEYGDLKWAMRNLVSRGMTIPDGAQIQGLRDMLKRLREKKRERLQQFDLSSVMQDIERKLAEILDMERNTIDEWLNQDSEAFANDVLRKIAERSQETLNELPEDPAGRMKALEKYEFLNPDAQRKYLDLLNELRKAMTQTFFKNVENMVKDLSDGDIERLKDMVQAMSEMLVKKIAGEDPGFDAFMDKFGDMFGDDPPQTLDDLLEQMRRQMAASQSLLNSLTPDQQQQLQSLMSDRLGDPQLESNLRKLAQEMDFLDPQGSRYRFDGKQQVDLEAAMDLMNEMHQIDDLIDQLQAAERGGNPEHIDSELAQSLLGDEAMESIDDLKKLLDALEEAGYVRPTGDDKWELTPRGSRMIGQRALGEIYARLRRQSLGNHAIPEEGRFGERLEQTKAHEFGDPFHLHMPRTIRNAIDRDGPRTPVHLRHEDFEIYRSEQVTSTATAMLVDLSWSMALRGSFQSAKKVALALHNLITSQYPRDSFYIIGFAAYARELKAHDLPFLQWDEYLLGTNMQHALLLAERLLAKHDAAAKQVIMISDGEPTAHLENGQAQFAYPPMPATIRETYKAVKRCTKKGIAINTFMLDANQYLKEFMDDIARINGGRVFYTSPEKLGEYVLVDYVQHKRKKLAGR
;
A
#
# COMPACT_ATOMS: atom_id res chain seq x y z
N MET A 1 -10.42 -6.85 -42.59
CA MET A 1 -9.44 -5.86 -42.09
C MET A 1 -8.08 -6.55 -42.00
N ARG A 2 -7.06 -6.05 -42.70
CA ARG A 2 -5.68 -6.55 -42.59
C ARG A 2 -5.11 -6.15 -41.21
N ARG A 3 -4.61 -7.11 -40.44
CA ARG A 3 -3.84 -6.84 -39.21
C ARG A 3 -2.56 -6.09 -39.61
N LEU A 4 -2.39 -4.88 -39.10
CA LEU A 4 -1.10 -4.18 -39.13
C LEU A 4 -0.14 -4.97 -38.25
N ALA A 5 1.02 -5.33 -38.81
CA ALA A 5 2.08 -6.00 -38.06
C ALA A 5 2.73 -4.99 -37.11
N THR A 6 2.53 -5.16 -35.80
CA THR A 6 3.30 -4.46 -34.76
C THR A 6 4.77 -4.85 -34.91
N HIS A 7 5.59 -3.92 -35.39
CA HIS A 7 7.04 -4.09 -35.45
C HIS A 7 7.60 -3.80 -34.06
N PHE A 8 8.10 -4.82 -33.38
CA PHE A 8 8.86 -4.65 -32.14
C PHE A 8 10.30 -4.30 -32.52
N ARG A 9 10.77 -3.13 -32.07
CA ARG A 9 12.19 -2.74 -32.13
C ARG A 9 12.82 -3.08 -30.80
N TYR A 10 13.83 -3.95 -30.84
CA TYR A 10 14.66 -4.26 -29.67
C TYR A 10 15.93 -3.41 -29.75
N GLY A 11 16.22 -2.68 -28.67
CA GLY A 11 17.47 -1.94 -28.47
C GLY A 11 18.36 -2.64 -27.45
N LEU A 12 19.63 -2.24 -27.39
CA LEU A 12 20.51 -2.64 -26.28
C LEU A 12 20.03 -1.94 -25.00
N TRP A 13 19.95 -2.70 -23.91
CA TRP A 13 19.61 -2.18 -22.59
C TRP A 13 20.69 -1.20 -22.13
N ASP A 14 20.34 0.08 -22.00
CA ASP A 14 21.24 1.17 -21.63
C ASP A 14 20.92 1.78 -20.24
N GLY A 15 20.00 1.15 -19.51
CA GLY A 15 19.55 1.62 -18.19
C GLY A 15 18.59 2.82 -18.21
N SER A 16 18.34 3.44 -19.38
CA SER A 16 17.37 4.55 -19.50
C SER A 16 15.93 4.08 -19.70
N GLN A 17 15.73 2.78 -19.91
CA GLN A 17 14.46 2.15 -20.23
C GLN A 17 13.84 1.56 -18.97
N GLN A 18 13.43 2.41 -18.01
CA GLN A 18 12.66 1.94 -16.87
C GLN A 18 11.29 1.42 -17.36
N PRO A 19 10.88 0.19 -17.00
CA PRO A 19 9.56 -0.31 -17.35
C PRO A 19 8.52 0.60 -16.71
N GLN A 20 7.80 1.36 -17.55
CA GLN A 20 6.76 2.26 -17.07
C GLN A 20 5.70 1.46 -16.31
N LEU A 21 5.42 1.91 -15.09
CA LEU A 21 4.32 1.40 -14.27
C LEU A 21 3.01 1.46 -15.08
N SER A 22 2.46 0.30 -15.40
CA SER A 22 1.23 0.24 -16.21
C SER A 22 0.00 0.32 -15.30
N GLY A 23 -0.94 1.21 -15.63
CA GLY A 23 -2.24 1.28 -14.95
C GLY A 23 -3.01 -0.05 -14.96
N ASP A 24 -2.76 -0.93 -15.94
CA ASP A 24 -3.32 -2.29 -15.94
C ASP A 24 -2.78 -3.13 -14.78
N GLN A 25 -1.48 -3.03 -14.47
CA GLN A 25 -0.84 -3.78 -13.39
C GLN A 25 -1.27 -3.24 -12.02
N VAL A 26 -1.37 -1.91 -11.88
CA VAL A 26 -1.88 -1.29 -10.65
C VAL A 26 -3.33 -1.70 -10.40
N LEU A 27 -4.17 -1.67 -11.43
CA LEU A 27 -5.57 -2.10 -11.33
C LEU A 27 -5.68 -3.58 -10.95
N ASP A 28 -4.76 -4.42 -11.44
CA ASP A 28 -4.68 -5.84 -11.05
C ASP A 28 -4.40 -5.98 -9.56
N ALA A 29 -3.40 -5.23 -9.08
CA ALA A 29 -2.97 -5.30 -7.71
C ALA A 29 -4.07 -4.84 -6.73
N ILE A 30 -4.93 -3.88 -7.09
CA ILE A 30 -6.02 -3.41 -6.21
C ILE A 30 -7.37 -4.10 -6.44
N ALA A 31 -7.53 -4.92 -7.48
CA ALA A 31 -8.84 -5.45 -7.88
C ALA A 31 -9.49 -6.30 -6.79
N GLU A 32 -8.72 -7.11 -6.08
CA GLU A 32 -9.22 -7.97 -5.00
C GLU A 32 -9.70 -7.15 -3.80
N ASP A 33 -8.86 -6.25 -3.31
CA ASP A 33 -9.18 -5.33 -2.21
C ASP A 33 -10.41 -4.47 -2.53
N LEU A 34 -10.49 -3.94 -3.75
CA LEU A 34 -11.64 -3.14 -4.17
C LEU A 34 -12.93 -3.98 -4.24
N MET A 35 -12.86 -5.21 -4.73
CA MET A 35 -14.02 -6.10 -4.76
C MET A 35 -14.51 -6.46 -3.36
N GLU A 36 -13.58 -6.68 -2.43
CA GLU A 36 -13.87 -7.06 -1.06
C GLU A 36 -14.48 -5.90 -0.26
N TYR A 37 -13.86 -4.73 -0.28
CA TYR A 37 -14.24 -3.62 0.61
C TYR A 37 -15.05 -2.52 -0.09
N GLY A 38 -15.02 -2.46 -1.42
CA GLY A 38 -15.76 -1.47 -2.20
C GLY A 38 -15.22 -0.04 -2.08
N ASP A 39 -14.03 0.16 -1.53
CA ASP A 39 -13.41 1.48 -1.33
C ASP A 39 -12.04 1.55 -1.99
N LEU A 40 -11.91 2.44 -2.98
CA LEU A 40 -10.66 2.68 -3.71
C LEU A 40 -9.58 3.26 -2.81
N LYS A 41 -9.93 4.17 -1.89
CA LYS A 41 -8.95 4.78 -0.97
C LYS A 41 -8.33 3.72 -0.08
N TRP A 42 -9.15 2.81 0.43
CA TRP A 42 -8.68 1.70 1.25
C TRP A 42 -7.80 0.74 0.44
N ALA A 43 -8.22 0.37 -0.78
CA ALA A 43 -7.44 -0.52 -1.64
C ALA A 43 -6.08 0.07 -2.01
N MET A 44 -6.01 1.37 -2.33
CA MET A 44 -4.76 2.08 -2.59
C MET A 44 -3.87 2.16 -1.36
N ARG A 45 -4.44 2.49 -0.19
CA ARG A 45 -3.68 2.52 1.08
C ARG A 45 -3.05 1.17 1.38
N ASN A 46 -3.79 0.08 1.17
CA ASN A 46 -3.26 -1.27 1.35
C ASN A 46 -2.17 -1.60 0.34
N LEU A 47 -2.34 -1.21 -0.92
CA LEU A 47 -1.33 -1.40 -1.96
C LEU A 47 -0.03 -0.69 -1.61
N VAL A 48 -0.10 0.59 -1.21
CA VAL A 48 1.07 1.38 -0.78
C VAL A 48 1.73 0.75 0.46
N SER A 49 0.94 0.31 1.43
CA SER A 49 1.43 -0.33 2.64
C SER A 49 2.18 -1.64 2.37
N ARG A 50 1.65 -2.50 1.49
CA ARG A 50 2.19 -3.84 1.21
C ARG A 50 3.15 -3.93 0.02
N GLY A 51 3.13 -2.95 -0.89
CA GLY A 51 3.86 -2.98 -2.15
C GLY A 51 3.20 -3.85 -3.22
N MET A 52 3.87 -4.06 -4.35
CA MET A 52 3.42 -4.95 -5.42
C MET A 52 4.56 -5.57 -6.21
N THR A 53 4.31 -6.73 -6.79
CA THR A 53 5.25 -7.42 -7.69
C THR A 53 4.87 -7.14 -9.14
N ILE A 54 5.85 -6.72 -9.94
CA ILE A 54 5.70 -6.48 -11.37
C ILE A 54 6.02 -7.78 -12.14
N PRO A 55 5.30 -8.10 -13.24
CA PRO A 55 5.50 -9.34 -14.02
C PRO A 55 6.93 -9.63 -14.50
N ASP A 56 7.79 -8.61 -14.63
CA ASP A 56 9.19 -8.75 -15.04
C ASP A 56 10.13 -9.15 -13.88
N GLY A 57 9.59 -9.42 -12.68
CA GLY A 57 10.35 -9.82 -11.50
C GLY A 57 10.83 -8.65 -10.64
N ALA A 58 10.65 -7.41 -11.10
CA ALA A 58 10.84 -6.21 -10.29
C ALA A 58 9.77 -6.14 -9.17
N GLN A 59 10.18 -5.68 -7.99
CA GLN A 59 9.30 -5.58 -6.83
C GLN A 59 9.29 -4.13 -6.33
N ILE A 60 8.11 -3.54 -6.30
CA ILE A 60 7.88 -2.27 -5.60
C ILE A 60 7.74 -2.61 -4.12
N GLN A 61 8.73 -2.22 -3.32
CA GLN A 61 8.73 -2.45 -1.89
C GLN A 61 7.60 -1.64 -1.23
N GLY A 62 6.85 -2.28 -0.33
CA GLY A 62 5.81 -1.59 0.44
C GLY A 62 6.38 -0.77 1.59
N LEU A 63 5.63 0.23 2.04
CA LEU A 63 6.04 1.06 3.19
C LEU A 63 6.27 0.21 4.45
N ARG A 64 5.53 -0.88 4.65
CA ARG A 64 5.73 -1.78 5.80
C ARG A 64 7.09 -2.46 5.81
N ASP A 65 7.56 -2.89 4.64
CA ASP A 65 8.84 -3.56 4.52
C ASP A 65 9.98 -2.56 4.74
N MET A 66 9.85 -1.35 4.20
CA MET A 66 10.80 -0.25 4.47
C MET A 66 10.84 0.13 5.95
N LEU A 67 9.68 0.28 6.59
CA LEU A 67 9.56 0.53 8.03
C LEU A 67 10.22 -0.58 8.86
N LYS A 68 10.05 -1.83 8.45
CA LYS A 68 10.70 -2.97 9.12
C LYS A 68 12.22 -2.87 8.99
N ARG A 69 12.74 -2.63 7.78
CA ARG A 69 14.18 -2.46 7.52
C ARG A 69 14.79 -1.29 8.32
N LEU A 70 14.12 -0.14 8.37
CA LEU A 70 14.58 1.01 9.15
C LEU A 70 14.60 0.73 10.64
N ARG A 71 13.57 0.07 11.18
CA ARG A 71 13.53 -0.33 12.60
C ARG A 71 14.62 -1.34 12.94
N GLU A 72 14.91 -2.27 12.03
CA GLU A 72 16.02 -3.22 12.17
C GLU A 72 17.37 -2.49 12.16
N LYS A 73 17.61 -1.62 11.18
CA LYS A 73 18.82 -0.78 11.08
C LYS A 73 19.01 0.08 12.34
N LYS A 74 17.95 0.75 12.81
CA LYS A 74 17.97 1.52 14.06
C LYS A 74 18.42 0.66 15.25
N ARG A 75 17.81 -0.52 15.40
CA ARG A 75 18.14 -1.45 16.50
C ARG A 75 19.59 -1.93 16.40
N GLU A 76 20.08 -2.24 15.21
CA GLU A 76 21.47 -2.66 14.99
C GLU A 76 22.45 -1.57 15.41
N ARG A 77 22.20 -0.31 15.05
CA ARG A 77 23.04 0.83 15.47
C ARG A 77 23.08 0.98 16.99
N LEU A 78 21.91 0.93 17.65
CA LEU A 78 21.82 1.06 19.11
C LEU A 78 22.57 -0.07 19.85
N GLN A 79 22.55 -1.28 19.30
CA GLN A 79 23.21 -2.47 19.86
C GLN A 79 24.70 -2.59 19.53
N GLN A 80 25.18 -1.84 18.53
CA GLN A 80 26.57 -1.91 18.10
C GLN A 80 27.46 -0.98 18.93
N PHE A 81 27.04 0.27 19.08
CA PHE A 81 27.87 1.36 19.62
C PHE A 81 27.60 1.66 21.09
N ASP A 82 28.62 2.16 21.78
CA ASP A 82 28.54 2.65 23.16
C ASP A 82 28.93 4.13 23.22
N LEU A 83 27.94 5.01 23.35
CA LEU A 83 28.17 6.46 23.45
C LEU A 83 28.79 6.90 24.77
N SER A 84 28.75 6.07 25.82
CA SER A 84 29.41 6.41 27.09
C SER A 84 30.94 6.42 26.98
N SER A 85 31.47 5.80 25.91
CA SER A 85 32.90 5.72 25.62
C SER A 85 33.51 7.02 25.08
N VAL A 86 32.71 7.99 24.60
CA VAL A 86 33.22 9.25 24.04
C VAL A 86 34.05 10.02 25.07
N MET A 87 33.53 10.16 26.29
CA MET A 87 34.28 10.82 27.36
C MET A 87 35.49 10.01 27.81
N GLN A 88 35.37 8.68 27.80
CA GLN A 88 36.49 7.79 28.15
C GLN A 88 37.64 7.90 27.13
N ASP A 89 37.32 8.13 25.85
CA ASP A 89 38.33 8.35 24.81
C ASP A 89 39.10 9.65 25.05
N ILE A 90 38.39 10.75 25.33
CA ILE A 90 39.00 12.05 25.66
C ILE A 90 39.89 11.92 26.91
N GLU A 91 39.39 11.29 27.97
CA GLU A 91 40.13 11.02 29.20
C GLU A 91 41.39 10.19 28.95
N ARG A 92 41.29 9.15 28.12
CA ARG A 92 42.41 8.28 27.75
C ARG A 92 43.47 9.05 26.96
N LYS A 93 43.07 9.83 25.95
CA LYS A 93 44.00 10.65 25.14
C LYS A 93 44.73 11.67 26.02
N LEU A 94 44.01 12.32 26.94
CA LEU A 94 44.57 13.23 27.94
C LEU A 94 45.57 12.55 28.87
N ALA A 95 45.21 11.37 29.40
CA ALA A 95 46.10 10.60 30.26
C ALA A 95 47.38 10.21 29.52
N GLU A 96 47.27 9.79 28.26
CA GLU A 96 48.42 9.46 27.43
C GLU A 96 49.38 10.66 27.26
N ILE A 97 48.82 11.85 26.96
CA ILE A 97 49.58 13.11 26.83
C ILE A 97 50.32 13.43 28.13
N LEU A 98 49.61 13.34 29.27
CA LEU A 98 50.18 13.62 30.58
C LEU A 98 51.26 12.61 30.97
N ASP A 99 51.08 11.33 30.64
CA ASP A 99 52.06 10.28 30.92
C ASP A 99 53.34 10.48 30.07
N MET A 100 53.21 10.88 28.80
CA MET A 100 54.37 11.23 27.96
C MET A 100 55.16 12.40 28.54
N GLU A 101 54.47 13.44 29.01
CA GLU A 101 55.10 14.60 29.62
C GLU A 101 55.78 14.23 30.95
N ARG A 102 55.09 13.49 31.82
CA ARG A 102 55.63 13.02 33.11
C ARG A 102 56.86 12.13 32.95
N ASN A 103 56.84 11.19 32.00
CA ASN A 103 58.00 10.35 31.71
C ASN A 103 59.21 11.20 31.28
N THR A 104 58.99 12.25 30.49
CA THR A 104 60.05 13.16 30.04
C THR A 104 60.61 13.97 31.21
N ILE A 105 59.74 14.47 32.09
CA ILE A 105 60.12 15.16 33.32
C ILE A 105 60.95 14.23 34.22
N ASP A 106 60.51 12.99 34.42
CA ASP A 106 61.21 12.01 35.26
C ASP A 106 62.58 11.63 34.68
N GLU A 107 62.71 11.51 33.35
CA GLU A 107 64.01 11.30 32.69
C GLU A 107 64.97 12.47 32.95
N TRP A 108 64.47 13.70 32.91
CA TRP A 108 65.27 14.91 33.12
C TRP A 108 65.65 15.10 34.61
N LEU A 109 64.79 14.68 35.54
CA LEU A 109 65.06 14.71 36.98
C LEU A 109 66.10 13.65 37.41
N ASN A 110 66.15 12.51 36.73
CA ASN A 110 67.00 11.36 37.08
C ASN A 110 68.36 11.32 36.35
N GLN A 111 68.69 12.31 35.53
CA GLN A 111 70.00 12.39 34.86
C GLN A 111 71.14 12.77 35.83
N ASP A 112 71.95 11.78 36.22
CA ASP A 112 73.18 11.95 37.03
C ASP A 112 74.38 12.40 36.17
N SER A 113 74.62 13.71 36.03
CA SER A 113 75.89 14.24 35.51
C SER A 113 76.16 15.70 35.95
N GLU A 114 77.40 15.98 36.40
CA GLU A 114 77.88 17.23 37.05
C GLU A 114 77.97 18.49 36.15
N ALA A 115 77.15 18.63 35.10
CA ALA A 115 77.17 19.79 34.20
C ALA A 115 76.18 20.89 34.63
N PHE A 116 76.61 22.17 34.61
CA PHE A 116 75.77 23.35 34.92
C PHE A 116 74.48 23.44 34.06
N ALA A 117 74.51 22.91 32.84
CA ALA A 117 73.34 22.83 31.97
C ALA A 117 72.21 21.97 32.57
N ASN A 118 72.53 20.99 33.41
CA ASN A 118 71.56 20.06 33.99
C ASN A 118 70.84 20.63 35.23
N ASP A 119 71.46 21.56 35.97
CA ASP A 119 70.79 22.23 37.12
C ASP A 119 69.64 23.14 36.65
N VAL A 120 69.78 23.73 35.44
CA VAL A 120 68.71 24.51 34.81
C VAL A 120 67.59 23.60 34.31
N LEU A 121 67.93 22.51 33.64
CA LEU A 121 66.94 21.52 33.16
C LEU A 121 66.15 20.90 34.32
N ARG A 122 66.83 20.58 35.43
CA ARG A 122 66.20 20.07 36.64
C ARG A 122 65.22 21.06 37.27
N LYS A 123 65.58 22.35 37.38
CA LYS A 123 64.65 23.38 37.89
C LYS A 123 63.44 23.58 36.99
N ILE A 124 63.61 23.46 35.68
CA ILE A 124 62.50 23.49 34.71
C ILE A 124 61.60 22.27 34.92
N ALA A 125 62.17 21.07 35.04
CA ALA A 125 61.44 19.84 35.29
C ALA A 125 60.70 19.84 36.64
N GLU A 126 61.31 20.34 37.72
CA GLU A 126 60.68 20.49 39.05
C GLU A 126 59.46 21.42 38.98
N ARG A 127 59.59 22.58 38.30
CA ARG A 127 58.48 23.52 38.12
C ARG A 127 57.36 22.93 37.25
N SER A 128 57.72 22.23 36.17
CA SER A 128 56.77 21.53 35.32
C SER A 128 56.03 20.43 36.09
N GLN A 129 56.71 19.70 36.97
CA GLN A 129 56.11 18.66 37.81
C GLN A 129 55.11 19.24 38.82
N GLU A 130 55.44 20.36 39.47
CA GLU A 130 54.52 21.08 40.36
C GLU A 130 53.24 21.49 39.61
N THR A 131 53.36 22.08 38.42
CA THR A 131 52.19 22.47 37.62
C THR A 131 51.33 21.28 37.17
N LEU A 132 51.93 20.13 36.85
CA LEU A 132 51.17 18.92 36.48
C LEU A 132 50.49 18.24 37.68
N ASN A 133 50.99 18.47 38.90
CA ASN A 133 50.39 17.96 40.13
C ASN A 133 49.21 18.81 40.61
N GLU A 134 49.18 20.10 40.25
CA GLU A 134 48.08 21.04 40.56
C GLU A 134 46.92 20.96 39.54
N LEU A 135 46.98 20.04 38.57
CA LEU A 135 45.94 19.90 37.56
C LEU A 135 44.58 19.47 38.17
N PRO A 136 43.45 20.04 37.70
CA PRO A 136 42.12 19.60 38.09
C PRO A 136 41.86 18.11 37.84
N GLU A 137 40.91 17.52 38.56
CA GLU A 137 40.53 16.12 38.36
C GLU A 137 39.70 15.91 37.08
N ASP A 138 38.97 16.93 36.64
CA ASP A 138 38.07 16.85 35.49
C ASP A 138 38.80 17.10 34.14
N PRO A 139 38.36 16.43 33.04
CA PRO A 139 39.00 16.55 31.73
C PRO A 139 39.01 17.98 31.17
N ALA A 140 37.97 18.76 31.45
CA ALA A 140 37.84 20.14 30.96
C ALA A 140 38.89 21.06 31.61
N GLY A 141 39.00 20.99 32.94
CA GLY A 141 40.00 21.70 33.72
C GLY A 141 41.42 21.34 33.32
N ARG A 142 41.72 20.04 33.10
CA ARG A 142 43.03 19.59 32.60
C ARG A 142 43.34 20.18 31.22
N MET A 143 42.41 20.09 30.28
CA MET A 143 42.58 20.65 28.93
C MET A 143 42.88 22.15 28.96
N LYS A 144 42.22 22.90 29.85
CA LYS A 144 42.40 24.36 29.99
C LYS A 144 43.75 24.73 30.61
N ALA A 145 44.18 24.00 31.63
CA ALA A 145 45.47 24.22 32.25
C ALA A 145 46.62 23.93 31.26
N LEU A 146 46.47 22.87 30.45
CA LEU A 146 47.45 22.48 29.43
C LEU A 146 47.55 23.47 28.26
N GLU A 147 46.55 24.32 28.04
CA GLU A 147 46.57 25.29 26.94
C GLU A 147 47.63 26.38 27.13
N LYS A 148 47.90 26.74 28.39
CA LYS A 148 48.93 27.73 28.78
C LYS A 148 50.23 27.05 29.20
N TYR A 149 50.28 25.73 29.13
CA TYR A 149 51.42 24.94 29.58
C TYR A 149 52.47 24.82 28.47
N GLU A 150 53.74 25.02 28.85
CA GLU A 150 54.88 24.82 27.96
C GLU A 150 55.36 23.37 28.06
N PHE A 151 55.00 22.56 27.06
CA PHE A 151 55.38 21.15 26.99
C PHE A 151 56.89 20.97 26.79
N LEU A 152 57.51 20.10 27.58
CA LEU A 152 58.88 19.66 27.40
C LEU A 152 58.98 18.55 26.35
N ASN A 153 57.95 17.70 26.24
CA ASN A 153 57.88 16.65 25.23
C ASN A 153 57.19 17.16 23.94
N PRO A 154 57.90 17.23 22.80
CA PRO A 154 57.34 17.71 21.54
C PRO A 154 56.27 16.77 20.95
N ASP A 155 56.31 15.47 21.24
CA ASP A 155 55.29 14.52 20.79
C ASP A 155 54.02 14.62 21.66
N ALA A 156 54.16 14.87 22.97
CA ALA A 156 53.02 15.18 23.84
C ALA A 156 52.32 16.48 23.39
N GLN A 157 53.09 17.51 23.03
CA GLN A 157 52.57 18.75 22.47
C GLN A 157 51.79 18.51 21.17
N ARG A 158 52.35 17.72 20.24
CA ARG A 158 51.65 17.38 18.99
C ARG A 158 50.33 16.68 19.25
N LYS A 159 50.31 15.66 20.11
CA LYS A 159 49.08 14.93 20.46
C LYS A 159 48.05 15.82 21.14
N TYR A 160 48.48 16.77 21.97
CA TYR A 160 47.59 17.76 22.56
C TYR A 160 46.98 18.67 21.50
N LEU A 161 47.78 19.15 20.53
CA LEU A 161 47.28 19.93 19.39
C LEU A 161 46.33 19.12 18.51
N ASP A 162 46.59 17.83 18.29
CA ASP A 162 45.70 16.93 17.55
C ASP A 162 44.35 16.77 18.25
N LEU A 163 44.36 16.52 19.57
CA LEU A 163 43.14 16.44 20.39
C LEU A 163 42.36 17.78 20.38
N LEU A 164 43.07 18.90 20.44
CA LEU A 164 42.45 20.23 20.30
C LEU A 164 41.79 20.41 18.94
N ASN A 165 42.45 20.00 17.87
CA ASN A 165 41.92 20.08 16.52
C ASN A 165 40.72 19.16 16.33
N GLU A 166 40.73 17.95 16.88
CA GLU A 166 39.59 17.01 16.87
C GLU A 166 38.36 17.61 17.55
N LEU A 167 38.52 18.18 18.74
CA LEU A 167 37.42 18.84 19.46
C LEU A 167 36.90 20.08 18.72
N ARG A 168 37.79 20.88 18.13
CA ARG A 168 37.41 22.05 17.31
C ARG A 168 36.64 21.62 16.06
N LYS A 169 37.09 20.54 15.40
CA LYS A 169 36.44 19.99 14.20
C LYS A 169 35.04 19.48 14.53
N ALA A 170 34.90 18.69 15.60
CA ALA A 170 33.60 18.18 16.06
C ALA A 170 32.62 19.31 16.38
N MET A 171 33.09 20.38 17.04
CA MET A 171 32.29 21.59 17.31
C MET A 171 31.84 22.29 16.02
N THR A 172 32.74 22.45 15.05
CA THR A 172 32.43 23.15 13.80
C THR A 172 31.44 22.35 12.95
N GLN A 173 31.65 21.03 12.84
CA GLN A 173 30.75 20.11 12.13
C GLN A 173 29.35 20.05 12.75
N THR A 174 29.24 20.18 14.08
CA THR A 174 27.96 20.19 14.80
C THR A 174 27.02 21.30 14.31
N PHE A 175 27.57 22.46 13.95
CA PHE A 175 26.77 23.59 13.48
C PHE A 175 26.83 23.79 11.96
N PHE A 176 27.84 23.28 11.26
CA PHE A 176 27.98 23.52 9.82
C PHE A 176 28.67 22.35 9.09
N LYS A 177 27.96 21.74 8.12
CA LYS A 177 28.40 20.53 7.39
C LYS A 177 29.61 20.76 6.47
N ASN A 178 29.82 21.99 5.96
CA ASN A 178 30.72 22.28 4.84
C ASN A 178 31.83 23.32 5.13
N VAL A 179 32.13 23.60 6.41
CA VAL A 179 33.11 24.63 6.81
C VAL A 179 34.56 24.11 6.75
N GLU A 180 34.81 22.97 6.09
CA GLU A 180 36.16 22.40 5.90
C GLU A 180 37.15 23.37 5.25
N ASN A 181 36.67 24.30 4.41
CA ASN A 181 37.51 25.31 3.75
C ASN A 181 37.87 26.50 4.66
N MET A 182 37.14 26.72 5.75
CA MET A 182 37.41 27.80 6.72
C MET A 182 38.35 27.32 7.84
N VAL A 183 38.27 26.03 8.20
CA VAL A 183 39.02 25.41 9.31
C VAL A 183 40.54 25.44 9.11
N LYS A 184 41.05 25.64 7.88
CA LYS A 184 42.50 25.67 7.64
C LYS A 184 43.20 26.94 8.12
N ASP A 185 42.49 28.04 8.34
CA ASP A 185 43.04 29.30 8.89
C ASP A 185 41.93 30.20 9.48
N LEU A 186 41.18 29.72 10.49
CA LEU A 186 40.25 30.59 11.24
C LEU A 186 41.04 31.65 12.00
N SER A 187 40.99 32.89 11.52
CA SER A 187 41.54 34.07 12.19
C SER A 187 40.52 34.63 13.20
N ASP A 188 40.95 35.47 14.14
CA ASP A 188 40.04 36.14 15.10
C ASP A 188 38.87 36.90 14.39
N GLY A 189 39.05 37.30 13.13
CA GLY A 189 38.02 37.96 12.32
C GLY A 189 36.88 37.05 11.84
N ASP A 190 37.12 35.74 11.74
CA ASP A 190 36.08 34.79 11.29
C ASP A 190 35.08 34.47 12.42
N ILE A 191 35.53 34.54 13.67
CA ILE A 191 34.67 34.41 14.86
C ILE A 191 33.72 35.62 14.98
N GLU A 192 34.21 36.82 14.69
CA GLU A 192 33.40 38.04 14.70
C GLU A 192 32.31 37.98 13.63
N ARG A 193 32.64 37.48 12.44
CA ARG A 193 31.67 37.26 11.35
C ARG A 193 30.61 36.21 11.70
N LEU A 194 31.01 35.12 12.37
CA LEU A 194 30.10 34.08 12.85
C LEU A 194 29.15 34.61 13.93
N LYS A 195 29.63 35.48 14.81
CA LYS A 195 28.82 36.18 15.81
C LYS A 195 27.75 37.05 15.17
N ASP A 196 28.12 37.84 14.17
CA ASP A 196 27.17 38.68 13.43
C ASP A 196 26.07 37.85 12.75
N MET A 197 26.43 36.68 12.21
CA MET A 197 25.47 35.76 11.60
C MET A 197 24.49 35.17 12.62
N VAL A 198 24.99 34.64 13.74
CA VAL A 198 24.12 34.05 14.78
C VAL A 198 23.18 35.10 15.36
N GLN A 199 23.66 36.35 15.53
CA GLN A 199 22.83 37.45 15.95
C GLN A 199 21.74 37.78 14.93
N ALA A 200 22.11 37.94 13.65
CA ALA A 200 21.14 38.20 12.57
C ALA A 200 20.09 37.08 12.47
N MET A 201 20.50 35.83 12.70
CA MET A 201 19.61 34.67 12.70
C MET A 201 18.61 34.70 13.87
N SER A 202 19.03 35.02 15.10
CA SER A 202 18.09 35.21 16.22
C SER A 202 17.10 36.36 15.94
N GLU A 203 17.55 37.45 15.31
CA GLU A 203 16.66 38.54 14.91
C GLU A 203 15.61 38.09 13.87
N MET A 204 15.99 37.28 12.88
CA MET A 204 15.05 36.69 11.91
C MET A 204 14.03 35.78 12.59
N LEU A 205 14.47 34.95 13.53
CA LEU A 205 13.64 34.02 14.27
C LEU A 205 12.58 34.73 15.11
N VAL A 206 12.98 35.78 15.83
CA VAL A 206 12.05 36.61 16.61
C VAL A 206 10.99 37.25 15.72
N LYS A 207 11.38 37.78 14.55
CA LYS A 207 10.42 38.33 13.57
C LYS A 207 9.46 37.27 13.07
N LYS A 208 9.94 36.08 12.73
CA LYS A 208 9.09 34.95 12.31
C LYS A 208 8.08 34.56 13.39
N ILE A 209 8.53 34.45 14.64
CA ILE A 209 7.65 34.14 15.80
C ILE A 209 6.61 35.26 16.02
N ALA A 210 6.98 36.52 15.77
CA ALA A 210 6.06 37.65 15.82
C ALA A 210 5.10 37.73 14.60
N GLY A 211 5.26 36.87 13.59
CA GLY A 211 4.48 36.90 12.35
C GLY A 211 4.88 38.04 11.39
N GLU A 212 6.06 38.63 11.59
CA GLU A 212 6.64 39.67 10.75
C GLU A 212 7.56 39.06 9.67
N ASP A 213 7.87 39.82 8.62
CA ASP A 213 8.81 39.41 7.57
C ASP A 213 10.24 39.28 8.16
N PRO A 214 10.81 38.06 8.18
CA PRO A 214 12.12 37.80 8.76
C PRO A 214 13.28 38.40 7.95
N GLY A 215 13.09 38.70 6.66
CA GLY A 215 14.15 39.29 5.81
C GLY A 215 15.24 38.30 5.39
N PHE A 216 14.84 37.08 5.01
CA PHE A 216 15.75 35.99 4.62
C PHE A 216 16.68 36.34 3.47
N ASP A 217 16.18 37.03 2.43
CA ASP A 217 16.99 37.43 1.27
C ASP A 217 18.18 38.32 1.68
N ALA A 218 17.95 39.27 2.60
CA ALA A 218 18.98 40.17 3.11
C ALA A 218 20.00 39.46 4.02
N PHE A 219 19.59 38.37 4.67
CA PHE A 219 20.48 37.50 5.43
C PHE A 219 21.39 36.70 4.48
N MET A 220 20.81 36.10 3.43
CA MET A 220 21.56 35.35 2.43
C MET A 220 22.52 36.24 1.63
N ASP A 221 22.16 37.49 1.34
CA ASP A 221 23.07 38.45 0.70
C ASP A 221 24.32 38.75 1.54
N LYS A 222 24.24 38.67 2.88
CA LYS A 222 25.34 38.99 3.79
C LYS A 222 26.16 37.79 4.24
N PHE A 223 25.50 36.64 4.38
CA PHE A 223 26.06 35.46 5.04
C PHE A 223 25.94 34.19 4.19
N GLY A 224 25.39 34.26 2.98
CA GLY A 224 25.16 33.12 2.11
C GLY A 224 26.44 32.38 1.70
N ASP A 225 27.56 33.08 1.65
CA ASP A 225 28.88 32.50 1.36
C ASP A 225 29.39 31.54 2.44
N MET A 226 28.81 31.57 3.65
CA MET A 226 29.17 30.65 4.74
C MET A 226 28.46 29.30 4.68
N PHE A 227 27.44 29.13 3.83
CA PHE A 227 26.68 27.87 3.72
C PHE A 227 27.27 26.88 2.68
N GLY A 228 28.30 27.28 1.94
CA GLY A 228 29.01 26.41 0.99
C GLY A 228 28.25 26.15 -0.31
N ASP A 229 28.45 24.97 -0.91
CA ASP A 229 27.93 24.61 -2.25
C ASP A 229 26.41 24.36 -2.30
N ASP A 230 25.76 24.17 -1.15
CA ASP A 230 24.32 23.93 -1.03
C ASP A 230 23.67 24.86 0.02
N PRO A 231 23.52 26.16 -0.30
CA PRO A 231 22.93 27.13 0.60
C PRO A 231 21.41 26.92 0.70
N PRO A 232 20.81 27.15 1.89
CA PRO A 232 19.36 27.04 2.06
C PRO A 232 18.62 28.01 1.14
N GLN A 233 17.58 27.53 0.45
CA GLN A 233 16.82 28.35 -0.50
C GLN A 233 15.66 29.11 0.16
N THR A 234 15.18 28.60 1.29
CA THR A 234 14.13 29.25 2.07
C THR A 234 14.50 29.31 3.55
N LEU A 235 13.84 30.22 4.27
CA LEU A 235 13.96 30.27 5.73
C LEU A 235 13.50 28.96 6.37
N ASP A 236 12.51 28.28 5.81
CA ASP A 236 12.06 26.98 6.32
C ASP A 236 13.14 25.91 6.15
N ASP A 237 13.87 25.90 5.03
CA ASP A 237 15.00 24.99 4.80
C ASP A 237 16.14 25.25 5.79
N LEU A 238 16.50 26.52 6.01
CA LEU A 238 17.52 26.91 6.99
C LEU A 238 17.15 26.44 8.41
N LEU A 239 15.89 26.62 8.78
CA LEU A 239 15.41 26.22 10.11
C LEU A 239 15.36 24.72 10.26
N GLU A 240 14.99 23.99 9.21
CA GLU A 240 14.98 22.54 9.21
C GLU A 240 16.40 21.97 9.34
N GLN A 241 17.37 22.52 8.62
CA GLN A 241 18.77 22.13 8.73
C GLN A 241 19.31 22.37 10.15
N MET A 242 19.02 23.53 10.74
CA MET A 242 19.42 23.87 12.10
C MET A 242 18.74 22.98 13.14
N ARG A 243 17.44 22.70 12.97
CA ARG A 243 16.66 21.82 13.85
C ARG A 243 17.30 20.44 13.91
N ARG A 244 17.67 19.86 12.76
CA ARG A 244 18.34 18.56 12.67
C ARG A 244 19.66 18.54 13.45
N GLN A 245 20.48 19.57 13.28
CA GLN A 245 21.77 19.67 13.98
C GLN A 245 21.64 19.86 15.49
N MET A 246 20.74 20.74 15.94
CA MET A 246 20.50 20.94 17.36
C MET A 246 19.88 19.69 18.01
N ALA A 247 18.96 19.02 17.33
CA ALA A 247 18.39 17.76 17.79
C ALA A 247 19.47 16.68 17.93
N ALA A 248 20.40 16.56 17.00
CA ALA A 248 21.51 15.60 17.08
C ALA A 248 22.42 15.87 18.30
N SER A 249 22.82 17.12 18.50
CA SER A 249 23.63 17.54 19.65
C SER A 249 22.91 17.28 20.98
N GLN A 250 21.64 17.68 21.08
CA GLN A 250 20.83 17.49 22.30
C GLN A 250 20.60 16.00 22.59
N SER A 251 20.36 15.19 21.57
CA SER A 251 20.17 13.76 21.74
C SER A 251 21.47 13.06 22.16
N LEU A 252 22.64 13.51 21.70
CA LEU A 252 23.94 13.04 22.19
C LEU A 252 24.08 13.36 23.68
N LEU A 253 23.83 14.61 24.07
CA LEU A 253 23.87 15.03 25.47
C LEU A 253 22.90 14.22 26.35
N ASN A 254 21.70 13.94 25.86
CA ASN A 254 20.67 13.15 26.56
C ASN A 254 21.03 11.64 26.67
N SER A 255 21.97 11.18 25.84
CA SER A 255 22.46 9.80 25.84
C SER A 255 23.58 9.57 26.86
N LEU A 256 24.29 10.63 27.24
CA LEU A 256 25.37 10.62 28.24
C LEU A 256 24.82 10.66 29.68
N THR A 257 25.66 10.35 30.67
CA THR A 257 25.30 10.55 32.08
C THR A 257 25.26 12.05 32.42
N PRO A 258 24.53 12.47 33.48
CA PRO A 258 24.48 13.88 33.87
C PRO A 258 25.86 14.52 34.10
N ASP A 259 26.79 13.77 34.68
CA ASP A 259 28.16 14.24 34.94
C ASP A 259 28.95 14.42 33.62
N GLN A 260 28.85 13.43 32.72
CA GLN A 260 29.48 13.50 31.39
C GLN A 260 28.88 14.63 30.53
N GLN A 261 27.57 14.86 30.64
CA GLN A 261 26.88 15.94 29.95
C GLN A 261 27.44 17.30 30.37
N GLN A 262 27.62 17.52 31.68
CA GLN A 262 28.20 18.76 32.21
C GLN A 262 29.66 18.93 31.78
N GLN A 263 30.45 17.87 31.81
CA GLN A 263 31.85 17.90 31.37
C GLN A 263 31.98 18.22 29.89
N LEU A 264 31.17 17.59 29.02
CA LEU A 264 31.17 17.87 27.60
C LEU A 264 30.71 19.29 27.31
N GLN A 265 29.65 19.77 27.97
CA GLN A 265 29.21 21.16 27.84
C GLN A 265 30.30 22.15 28.26
N SER A 266 31.03 21.87 29.34
CA SER A 266 32.14 22.72 29.80
C SER A 266 33.30 22.74 28.81
N LEU A 267 33.62 21.59 28.20
CA LEU A 267 34.61 21.48 27.12
C LEU A 267 34.20 22.29 25.89
N MET A 268 32.90 22.30 25.55
CA MET A 268 32.37 23.02 24.39
C MET A 268 32.27 24.54 24.66
N SER A 269 31.81 24.96 25.83
CA SER A 269 31.61 26.39 26.16
C SER A 269 32.93 27.15 26.25
N ASP A 270 33.96 26.56 26.86
CA ASP A 270 35.26 27.21 27.01
C ASP A 270 35.98 27.42 25.67
N ARG A 271 35.60 26.70 24.61
CA ARG A 271 36.22 26.77 23.28
C ARG A 271 35.62 27.84 22.37
N LEU A 272 34.40 28.29 22.65
CA LEU A 272 33.76 29.39 21.92
C LEU A 272 34.39 30.75 22.24
N GLY A 273 35.05 30.91 23.39
CA GLY A 273 35.90 32.06 23.74
C GLY A 273 35.20 33.42 23.90
N ASP A 274 33.98 33.60 23.41
CA ASP A 274 33.18 34.83 23.49
C ASP A 274 31.88 34.61 24.29
N PRO A 275 31.72 35.25 25.47
CA PRO A 275 30.51 35.19 26.29
C PRO A 275 29.22 35.63 25.56
N GLN A 276 29.35 36.51 24.58
CA GLN A 276 28.23 37.05 23.82
C GLN A 276 27.73 36.07 22.77
N LEU A 277 28.63 35.33 22.13
CA LEU A 277 28.27 34.24 21.22
C LEU A 277 27.56 33.11 21.98
N GLU A 278 28.06 32.76 23.18
CA GLU A 278 27.41 31.78 24.05
C GLU A 278 25.99 32.21 24.45
N SER A 279 25.80 33.48 24.82
CA SER A 279 24.47 34.03 25.12
C SER A 279 23.53 33.96 23.92
N ASN A 280 24.02 34.27 22.71
CA ASN A 280 23.22 34.23 21.49
C ASN A 280 22.82 32.80 21.12
N LEU A 281 23.74 31.83 21.24
CA LEU A 281 23.46 30.40 21.00
C LEU A 281 22.46 29.83 22.01
N ARG A 282 22.59 30.18 23.29
CA ARG A 282 21.61 29.77 24.32
C ARG A 282 20.22 30.34 24.04
N LYS A 283 20.15 31.60 23.61
CA LYS A 283 18.89 32.25 23.22
C LYS A 283 18.27 31.58 22.00
N LEU A 284 19.08 31.28 20.97
CA LEU A 284 18.66 30.54 19.79
C LEU A 284 18.11 29.16 20.16
N ALA A 285 18.82 28.41 21.01
CA ALA A 285 18.38 27.09 21.47
C ALA A 285 17.03 27.15 22.22
N GLN A 286 16.81 28.18 23.06
CA GLN A 286 15.52 28.40 23.72
C GLN A 286 14.39 28.80 22.74
N GLU A 287 14.69 29.65 21.76
CA GLU A 287 13.75 30.03 20.70
C GLU A 287 13.36 28.81 19.85
N MET A 288 14.23 27.80 19.73
CA MET A 288 14.02 26.56 18.99
C MET A 288 13.29 25.48 19.79
N ASP A 289 13.59 25.31 21.09
CA ASP A 289 12.87 24.40 21.99
C ASP A 289 11.38 24.75 22.09
N PHE A 290 11.05 26.05 21.98
CA PHE A 290 9.66 26.51 21.89
C PHE A 290 8.93 26.02 20.63
N LEU A 291 9.66 25.79 19.53
CA LEU A 291 9.10 25.32 18.26
C LEU A 291 9.00 23.78 18.19
N ASP A 292 9.82 23.03 18.94
CA ASP A 292 9.80 21.56 18.96
C ASP A 292 10.28 20.96 20.31
N PRO A 293 9.37 20.64 21.25
CA PRO A 293 9.72 20.29 22.64
C PRO A 293 10.16 18.83 22.86
N GLN A 294 10.43 18.03 21.81
CA GLN A 294 10.71 16.59 21.94
C GLN A 294 12.09 16.22 21.35
N GLY A 295 13.14 16.31 22.16
CA GLY A 295 14.41 15.63 21.86
C GLY A 295 14.31 14.13 22.08
N SER A 296 14.47 13.33 21.03
CA SER A 296 14.52 11.86 21.11
C SER A 296 15.66 11.39 22.03
N ARG A 297 15.34 10.55 23.03
CA ARG A 297 16.33 9.91 23.90
C ARG A 297 16.69 8.53 23.38
N TYR A 298 17.92 8.36 22.92
CA TYR A 298 18.44 7.08 22.49
C TYR A 298 19.11 6.35 23.65
N ARG A 299 18.92 5.03 23.71
CA ARG A 299 19.60 4.16 24.67
C ARG A 299 20.50 3.22 23.89
N PHE A 300 21.80 3.45 23.99
CA PHE A 300 22.83 2.62 23.39
C PHE A 300 23.23 1.54 24.40
N ASP A 301 23.33 0.29 23.93
CA ASP A 301 23.67 -0.89 24.73
C ASP A 301 24.82 -1.71 24.11
N GLY A 302 25.50 -1.13 23.13
CA GLY A 302 26.61 -1.75 22.44
C GLY A 302 27.93 -1.78 23.22
N LYS A 303 28.97 -2.18 22.50
CA LYS A 303 30.35 -2.32 23.05
C LYS A 303 31.41 -1.63 22.21
N GLN A 304 31.08 -1.26 20.98
CA GLN A 304 32.02 -0.59 20.10
C GLN A 304 32.22 0.84 20.58
N GLN A 305 33.46 1.15 20.96
CA GLN A 305 33.85 2.50 21.35
C GLN A 305 33.80 3.42 20.12
N VAL A 306 33.41 4.67 20.35
CA VAL A 306 33.37 5.71 19.34
C VAL A 306 33.99 6.98 19.88
N ASP A 307 34.66 7.72 18.99
CA ASP A 307 35.10 9.07 19.27
C ASP A 307 33.93 10.05 19.13
N LEU A 308 34.20 11.33 19.40
CA LEU A 308 33.17 12.37 19.37
C LEU A 308 32.61 12.59 17.96
N GLU A 309 33.45 12.53 16.92
CA GLU A 309 33.04 12.73 15.52
C GLU A 309 32.10 11.59 15.08
N ALA A 310 32.51 10.33 15.27
CA ALA A 310 31.68 9.18 14.94
C ALA A 310 30.39 9.12 15.77
N ALA A 311 30.42 9.58 17.03
CA ALA A 311 29.22 9.69 17.85
C ALA A 311 28.22 10.70 17.27
N MET A 312 28.68 11.87 16.81
CA MET A 312 27.81 12.87 16.19
C MET A 312 27.21 12.37 14.87
N ASP A 313 28.03 11.75 14.02
CA ASP A 313 27.56 11.15 12.76
C ASP A 313 26.51 10.07 12.99
N LEU A 314 26.72 9.22 14.01
CA LEU A 314 25.75 8.21 14.42
C LEU A 314 24.43 8.84 14.86
N MET A 315 24.47 9.93 15.62
CA MET A 315 23.27 10.65 16.06
C MET A 315 22.52 11.30 14.92
N ASN A 316 23.23 11.86 13.95
CA ASN A 316 22.64 12.37 12.71
C ASN A 316 21.94 11.24 11.93
N GLU A 317 22.60 10.08 11.76
CA GLU A 317 21.99 8.90 11.11
C GLU A 317 20.72 8.44 11.88
N MET A 318 20.74 8.47 13.21
CA MET A 318 19.58 8.07 14.03
C MET A 318 18.37 8.98 13.87
N HIS A 319 18.59 10.30 13.83
CA HIS A 319 17.51 11.25 13.55
C HIS A 319 16.96 11.09 12.14
N GLN A 320 17.82 10.95 11.14
CA GLN A 320 17.42 10.67 9.76
C GLN A 320 16.54 9.42 9.65
N ILE A 321 16.87 8.35 10.40
CA ILE A 321 16.05 7.14 10.45
C ILE A 321 14.70 7.41 11.11
N ASP A 322 14.64 8.18 12.20
CA ASP A 322 13.39 8.51 12.88
C ASP A 322 12.49 9.41 12.03
N ASP A 323 13.05 10.43 11.39
CA ASP A 323 12.35 11.31 10.46
C ASP A 323 11.71 10.49 9.32
N LEU A 324 12.47 9.60 8.69
CA LEU A 324 11.96 8.76 7.61
C LEU A 324 10.91 7.76 8.13
N ILE A 325 11.10 7.19 9.33
CA ILE A 325 10.09 6.33 9.96
C ILE A 325 8.78 7.08 10.16
N ASP A 326 8.82 8.34 10.61
CA ASP A 326 7.63 9.15 10.85
C ASP A 326 6.92 9.54 9.55
N GLN A 327 7.69 9.92 8.51
CA GLN A 327 7.16 10.15 7.17
C GLN A 327 6.46 8.90 6.61
N LEU A 328 7.10 7.73 6.69
CA LEU A 328 6.53 6.47 6.22
C LEU A 328 5.28 6.06 7.02
N GLN A 329 5.25 6.27 8.35
CA GLN A 329 4.07 6.00 9.18
C GLN A 329 2.91 6.98 8.90
N ALA A 330 3.21 8.25 8.62
CA ALA A 330 2.22 9.22 8.19
C ALA A 330 1.62 8.83 6.83
N ALA A 331 2.48 8.45 5.88
CA ALA A 331 2.07 7.99 4.56
C ALA A 331 1.26 6.69 4.61
N GLU A 332 1.64 5.71 5.44
CA GLU A 332 0.89 4.46 5.62
C GLU A 332 -0.50 4.70 6.23
N ARG A 333 -0.63 5.66 7.16
CA ARG A 333 -1.91 6.04 7.77
C ARG A 333 -2.80 6.83 6.80
N GLY A 334 -2.22 7.77 6.08
CA GLY A 334 -2.93 8.63 5.12
C GLY A 334 -3.25 7.96 3.79
N GLY A 335 -2.48 6.93 3.42
CA GLY A 335 -2.49 6.35 2.08
C GLY A 335 -1.90 7.28 1.01
N ASN A 336 -1.02 8.20 1.41
CA ASN A 336 -0.44 9.21 0.52
C ASN A 336 1.10 9.25 0.66
N PRO A 337 1.86 8.75 -0.33
CA PRO A 337 3.32 8.73 -0.30
C PRO A 337 4.00 10.03 -0.78
N GLU A 338 3.25 11.07 -1.19
CA GLU A 338 3.81 12.30 -1.79
C GLU A 338 4.86 12.99 -0.92
N HIS A 339 4.63 13.05 0.39
CA HIS A 339 5.49 13.78 1.34
C HIS A 339 6.69 12.96 1.84
N ILE A 340 6.95 11.77 1.28
CA ILE A 340 8.11 10.96 1.66
C ILE A 340 9.34 11.51 0.91
N ASP A 341 10.42 11.75 1.65
CA ASP A 341 11.72 12.12 1.11
C ASP A 341 12.40 10.90 0.45
N SER A 342 12.40 10.88 -0.89
CA SER A 342 12.99 9.79 -1.69
C SER A 342 14.52 9.76 -1.59
N GLU A 343 15.18 10.91 -1.44
CA GLU A 343 16.64 11.02 -1.33
C GLU A 343 17.13 10.52 0.02
N LEU A 344 16.42 10.87 1.09
CA LEU A 344 16.69 10.33 2.43
C LEU A 344 16.53 8.81 2.45
N ALA A 345 15.48 8.28 1.81
CA ALA A 345 15.30 6.84 1.66
C ALA A 345 16.44 6.18 0.86
N GLN A 346 16.94 6.83 -0.19
CA GLN A 346 18.11 6.36 -0.93
C GLN A 346 19.33 6.22 -0.01
N SER A 347 19.63 7.28 0.76
CA SER A 347 20.81 7.30 1.64
C SER A 347 20.75 6.24 2.76
N LEU A 348 19.55 5.91 3.24
CA LEU A 348 19.37 4.99 4.37
C LEU A 348 19.13 3.54 3.95
N LEU A 349 18.41 3.30 2.85
CA LEU A 349 17.94 1.98 2.42
C LEU A 349 18.46 1.54 1.04
N GLY A 350 19.09 2.44 0.28
CA GLY A 350 19.66 2.19 -1.05
C GLY A 350 18.74 2.60 -2.21
N ASP A 351 19.26 2.50 -3.43
CA ASP A 351 18.60 2.94 -4.67
C ASP A 351 17.22 2.28 -4.89
N GLU A 352 17.10 0.99 -4.56
CA GLU A 352 15.82 0.25 -4.69
C GLU A 352 14.68 0.88 -3.89
N ALA A 353 14.99 1.51 -2.74
CA ALA A 353 13.98 2.14 -1.90
C ALA A 353 13.51 3.48 -2.49
N MET A 354 14.43 4.25 -3.08
CA MET A 354 14.12 5.48 -3.82
C MET A 354 13.20 5.17 -4.99
N GLU A 355 13.58 4.22 -5.84
CA GLU A 355 12.78 3.79 -6.99
C GLU A 355 11.39 3.31 -6.55
N SER A 356 11.32 2.51 -5.48
CA SER A 356 10.04 2.04 -4.94
C SER A 356 9.15 3.19 -4.45
N ILE A 357 9.69 4.19 -3.75
CA ILE A 357 8.91 5.35 -3.28
C ILE A 357 8.40 6.17 -4.48
N ASP A 358 9.25 6.39 -5.47
CA ASP A 358 8.88 7.13 -6.68
C ASP A 358 7.81 6.40 -7.49
N ASP A 359 7.88 5.07 -7.57
CA ASP A 359 6.85 4.25 -8.20
C ASP A 359 5.54 4.26 -7.40
N LEU A 360 5.61 4.24 -6.06
CA LEU A 360 4.45 4.35 -5.18
C LEU A 360 3.71 5.68 -5.36
N LYS A 361 4.43 6.80 -5.55
CA LYS A 361 3.86 8.12 -5.85
C LYS A 361 3.10 8.13 -7.17
N LYS A 362 3.62 7.43 -8.20
CA LYS A 362 3.03 7.37 -9.55
C LYS A 362 1.85 6.40 -9.69
N LEU A 363 1.47 5.64 -8.66
CA LEU A 363 0.40 4.63 -8.77
C LEU A 363 -0.95 5.23 -9.17
N LEU A 364 -1.33 6.36 -8.57
CA LEU A 364 -2.60 7.03 -8.86
C LEU A 364 -2.59 7.63 -10.28
N ASP A 365 -1.50 8.29 -10.65
CA ASP A 365 -1.31 8.86 -11.98
C ASP A 365 -1.44 7.80 -13.07
N ALA A 366 -0.80 6.63 -12.89
CA ALA A 366 -0.88 5.53 -13.85
C ALA A 366 -2.32 4.99 -14.03
N LEU A 367 -3.13 4.98 -12.97
CA LEU A 367 -4.55 4.61 -13.06
C LEU A 367 -5.38 5.69 -13.77
N GLU A 368 -5.07 6.96 -13.57
CA GLU A 368 -5.73 8.09 -14.21
C GLU A 368 -5.41 8.13 -15.70
N GLU A 369 -4.13 8.03 -16.08
CA GLU A 369 -3.66 7.99 -17.47
C GLU A 369 -4.27 6.82 -18.26
N ALA A 370 -4.42 5.66 -17.62
CA ALA A 370 -5.11 4.51 -18.22
C ALA A 370 -6.65 4.70 -18.33
N GLY A 371 -7.19 5.74 -17.69
CA GLY A 371 -8.60 6.08 -17.66
C GLY A 371 -9.43 5.17 -16.76
N TYR A 372 -8.83 4.55 -15.74
CA TYR A 372 -9.50 3.66 -14.79
C TYR A 372 -10.06 4.39 -13.57
N VAL A 373 -9.42 5.48 -13.17
CA VAL A 373 -9.89 6.36 -12.09
C VAL A 373 -10.02 7.79 -12.60
N ARG A 374 -10.74 8.62 -11.85
CA ARG A 374 -10.87 10.06 -12.06
C ARG A 374 -10.96 10.79 -10.72
N PRO A 375 -10.47 12.04 -10.63
CA PRO A 375 -10.71 12.88 -9.46
C PRO A 375 -12.16 13.38 -9.43
N THR A 376 -12.73 13.52 -8.22
CA THR A 376 -14.15 13.88 -7.99
C THR A 376 -14.29 15.21 -7.24
N GLY A 377 -13.18 15.91 -6.97
CA GLY A 377 -13.12 17.03 -6.03
C GLY A 377 -12.93 16.55 -4.59
N ASP A 378 -12.34 17.39 -3.74
CA ASP A 378 -11.99 17.08 -2.34
C ASP A 378 -11.04 15.87 -2.14
N ASP A 379 -9.96 15.75 -2.95
CA ASP A 379 -8.97 14.65 -2.88
C ASP A 379 -9.58 13.23 -2.97
N LYS A 380 -10.77 13.11 -3.56
CA LYS A 380 -11.45 11.83 -3.74
C LYS A 380 -11.30 11.31 -5.15
N TRP A 381 -10.88 10.07 -5.25
CA TRP A 381 -10.78 9.32 -6.50
C TRP A 381 -11.98 8.39 -6.66
N GLU A 382 -12.55 8.37 -7.85
CA GLU A 382 -13.63 7.48 -8.24
C GLU A 382 -13.21 6.59 -9.41
N LEU A 383 -13.73 5.38 -9.43
CA LEU A 383 -13.52 4.45 -10.53
C LEU A 383 -14.40 4.82 -11.73
N THR A 384 -13.81 4.85 -12.92
CA THR A 384 -14.54 5.10 -14.16
C THR A 384 -15.33 3.86 -14.60
N PRO A 385 -16.33 4.01 -15.50
CA PRO A 385 -17.01 2.87 -16.11
C PRO A 385 -16.07 1.91 -16.83
N ARG A 386 -14.90 2.39 -17.30
CA ARG A 386 -13.87 1.56 -17.93
C ARG A 386 -13.15 0.72 -16.88
N GLY A 387 -12.74 1.32 -15.76
CA GLY A 387 -12.11 0.61 -14.65
C GLY A 387 -13.01 -0.48 -14.07
N SER A 388 -14.28 -0.15 -13.80
CA SER A 388 -15.27 -1.12 -13.28
C SER A 388 -15.43 -2.32 -14.21
N ARG A 389 -15.46 -2.09 -15.52
CA ARG A 389 -15.57 -3.15 -16.53
C ARG A 389 -14.33 -4.04 -16.58
N MET A 390 -13.14 -3.44 -16.48
CA MET A 390 -11.87 -4.17 -16.50
C MET A 390 -11.72 -5.09 -15.27
N ILE A 391 -12.07 -4.60 -14.08
CA ILE A 391 -12.11 -5.41 -12.84
C ILE A 391 -13.03 -6.62 -13.01
N GLY A 392 -14.23 -6.40 -13.55
CA GLY A 392 -15.17 -7.49 -13.82
C GLY A 392 -14.68 -8.50 -14.87
N GLN A 393 -13.92 -8.07 -15.88
CA GLN A 393 -13.32 -8.97 -16.88
C GLN A 393 -12.22 -9.85 -16.27
N ARG A 394 -11.44 -9.32 -15.33
CA ARG A 394 -10.39 -10.07 -14.64
C ARG A 394 -10.94 -11.08 -13.65
N ALA A 395 -11.94 -10.69 -12.86
CA ALA A 395 -12.67 -11.63 -12.01
C ALA A 395 -13.23 -12.82 -12.82
N LEU A 396 -13.74 -12.58 -14.03
CA LEU A 396 -14.19 -13.62 -14.95
C LEU A 396 -13.02 -14.50 -15.45
N GLY A 397 -11.88 -13.89 -15.81
CA GLY A 397 -10.67 -14.58 -16.23
C GLY A 397 -10.12 -15.54 -15.16
N GLU A 398 -10.09 -15.11 -13.89
CA GLU A 398 -9.69 -15.96 -12.76
C GLU A 398 -10.61 -17.16 -12.58
N ILE A 399 -11.93 -16.95 -12.62
CA ILE A 399 -12.91 -18.03 -12.50
C ILE A 399 -12.74 -19.02 -13.67
N TYR A 400 -12.54 -18.54 -14.90
CA TYR A 400 -12.27 -19.41 -16.06
C TYR A 400 -10.93 -20.15 -15.96
N ALA A 401 -9.88 -19.50 -15.43
CA ALA A 401 -8.58 -20.13 -15.24
C ALA A 401 -8.65 -21.24 -14.19
N ARG A 402 -9.39 -21.02 -13.09
CA ARG A 402 -9.70 -22.07 -12.10
C ARG A 402 -10.51 -23.20 -12.73
N LEU A 403 -11.55 -22.87 -13.51
CA LEU A 403 -12.35 -23.86 -14.23
C LEU A 403 -11.52 -24.72 -15.18
N ARG A 404 -10.57 -24.13 -15.93
CA ARG A 404 -9.66 -24.89 -16.81
C ARG A 404 -8.74 -25.83 -16.04
N ARG A 405 -8.28 -25.44 -14.85
CA ARG A 405 -7.45 -26.31 -13.99
C ARG A 405 -8.25 -27.43 -13.34
N GLN A 406 -9.55 -27.23 -13.07
CA GLN A 406 -10.42 -28.21 -12.40
C GLN A 406 -11.31 -29.05 -13.33
N SER A 407 -11.46 -28.70 -14.61
CA SER A 407 -12.27 -29.44 -15.61
C SER A 407 -11.76 -30.86 -15.96
N LEU A 408 -10.90 -31.46 -15.13
CA LEU A 408 -10.44 -32.84 -15.22
C LEU A 408 -11.22 -33.82 -14.33
N GLY A 409 -12.27 -33.42 -13.61
CA GLY A 409 -13.03 -34.36 -12.77
C GLY A 409 -14.46 -33.97 -12.41
N ASN A 410 -15.41 -34.80 -12.88
CA ASN A 410 -16.74 -35.11 -12.34
C ASN A 410 -17.42 -34.10 -11.40
N HIS A 411 -18.38 -33.33 -11.94
CA HIS A 411 -19.46 -32.76 -11.13
C HIS A 411 -20.68 -33.69 -11.19
N ALA A 412 -21.12 -34.21 -10.03
CA ALA A 412 -22.35 -34.99 -9.93
C ALA A 412 -23.56 -34.07 -10.15
N ILE A 413 -24.39 -34.40 -11.12
CA ILE A 413 -25.60 -33.66 -11.49
C ILE A 413 -26.80 -34.35 -10.82
N PRO A 414 -27.64 -33.66 -10.01
CA PRO A 414 -28.90 -34.21 -9.52
C PRO A 414 -30.01 -34.20 -10.60
N GLU A 415 -31.03 -35.03 -10.37
CA GLU A 415 -32.12 -35.41 -11.30
C GLU A 415 -32.83 -34.26 -12.05
N GLU A 416 -33.26 -34.59 -13.27
CA GLU A 416 -33.84 -33.71 -14.28
C GLU A 416 -35.21 -33.14 -13.88
N GLY A 417 -35.33 -31.81 -13.92
CA GLY A 417 -36.60 -31.09 -13.78
C GLY A 417 -37.42 -31.07 -15.08
N ARG A 418 -38.75 -31.13 -14.94
CA ARG A 418 -39.79 -31.25 -16.01
C ARG A 418 -39.75 -30.23 -17.17
N PHE A 419 -38.91 -29.20 -17.14
CA PHE A 419 -38.77 -28.23 -18.22
C PHE A 419 -37.73 -28.62 -19.30
N GLY A 420 -37.14 -29.81 -19.19
CA GLY A 420 -36.29 -30.40 -20.21
C GLY A 420 -37.05 -31.37 -21.09
N GLU A 421 -37.14 -31.02 -22.39
CA GLU A 421 -37.35 -31.86 -23.58
C GLU A 421 -38.50 -31.37 -24.47
N ARG A 422 -38.14 -30.80 -25.62
CA ARG A 422 -38.92 -30.92 -26.85
C ARG A 422 -38.06 -31.73 -27.82
N LEU A 423 -38.59 -32.87 -28.25
CA LEU A 423 -38.00 -33.68 -29.31
C LEU A 423 -37.89 -32.86 -30.60
N GLU A 424 -36.82 -33.06 -31.36
CA GLU A 424 -36.72 -32.56 -32.73
C GLU A 424 -37.90 -33.12 -33.55
N GLN A 425 -38.81 -32.24 -33.97
CA GLN A 425 -39.91 -32.57 -34.85
C GLN A 425 -39.62 -32.03 -36.23
N THR A 426 -39.51 -32.91 -37.21
CA THR A 426 -39.62 -32.55 -38.62
C THR A 426 -41.07 -32.26 -38.98
N LYS A 427 -41.28 -31.42 -39.98
CA LYS A 427 -42.60 -31.11 -40.54
C LYS A 427 -42.57 -31.41 -42.04
N ALA A 428 -43.68 -31.92 -42.58
CA ALA A 428 -43.88 -31.96 -44.03
C ALA A 428 -43.78 -30.55 -44.62
N HIS A 429 -43.10 -30.43 -45.74
CA HIS A 429 -42.91 -29.17 -46.44
C HIS A 429 -44.25 -28.65 -46.99
N GLU A 430 -44.64 -27.43 -46.63
CA GLU A 430 -45.80 -26.74 -47.22
C GLU A 430 -45.35 -25.57 -48.12
N PHE A 431 -46.18 -25.20 -49.08
CA PHE A 431 -45.88 -24.10 -50.00
C PHE A 431 -45.74 -22.78 -49.23
N GLY A 432 -44.53 -22.20 -49.23
CA GLY A 432 -44.18 -21.00 -48.47
C GLY A 432 -43.13 -21.23 -47.37
N ASP A 433 -42.84 -22.48 -47.02
CA ASP A 433 -41.75 -22.82 -46.09
C ASP A 433 -40.37 -22.67 -46.77
N PRO A 434 -39.30 -22.32 -46.02
CA PRO A 434 -37.94 -22.27 -46.55
C PRO A 434 -37.45 -23.67 -46.96
N PHE A 435 -36.79 -23.76 -48.11
CA PHE A 435 -36.39 -25.02 -48.73
C PHE A 435 -35.14 -25.66 -48.07
N HIS A 436 -35.23 -25.93 -46.76
CA HIS A 436 -34.18 -26.56 -45.95
C HIS A 436 -34.57 -28.02 -45.65
N LEU A 437 -34.38 -28.89 -46.65
CA LEU A 437 -34.79 -30.29 -46.58
C LEU A 437 -33.97 -31.11 -45.60
N HIS A 438 -34.65 -31.87 -44.75
CA HIS A 438 -34.06 -32.95 -43.95
C HIS A 438 -33.81 -34.15 -44.86
N MET A 439 -32.65 -34.19 -45.51
CA MET A 439 -32.31 -35.17 -46.55
C MET A 439 -32.51 -36.64 -46.12
N PRO A 440 -32.09 -37.10 -44.92
CA PRO A 440 -32.31 -38.50 -44.53
C PRO A 440 -33.79 -38.91 -44.45
N ARG A 441 -34.64 -38.08 -43.81
CA ARG A 441 -36.10 -38.28 -43.74
C ARG A 441 -36.75 -38.19 -45.11
N THR A 442 -36.33 -37.21 -45.92
CA THR A 442 -36.85 -37.02 -47.28
C THR A 442 -36.54 -38.22 -48.18
N ILE A 443 -35.31 -38.71 -48.15
CA ILE A 443 -34.90 -39.91 -48.89
C ILE A 443 -35.61 -41.15 -48.34
N ARG A 444 -35.74 -41.27 -47.02
CA ARG A 444 -36.46 -42.37 -46.37
C ARG A 444 -37.93 -42.40 -46.80
N ASN A 445 -38.62 -41.27 -46.79
CA ASN A 445 -40.01 -41.16 -47.25
C ASN A 445 -40.14 -41.58 -48.72
N ALA A 446 -39.18 -41.17 -49.57
CA ALA A 446 -39.15 -41.58 -50.98
C ALA A 446 -38.89 -43.08 -51.16
N ILE A 447 -38.02 -43.69 -50.35
CA ILE A 447 -37.74 -45.14 -50.37
C ILE A 447 -38.93 -45.92 -49.82
N ASP A 448 -39.57 -45.46 -48.75
CA ASP A 448 -40.75 -46.07 -48.16
C ASP A 448 -41.93 -46.05 -49.15
N ARG A 449 -42.01 -45.02 -50.01
CA ARG A 449 -43.02 -44.90 -51.07
C ARG A 449 -42.78 -45.85 -52.26
N ASP A 450 -41.59 -45.82 -52.87
CA ASP A 450 -41.33 -46.51 -54.14
C ASP A 450 -40.63 -47.89 -53.99
N GLY A 451 -40.25 -48.24 -52.75
CA GLY A 451 -39.43 -49.38 -52.40
C GLY A 451 -37.93 -49.13 -52.64
N PRO A 452 -37.04 -50.03 -52.19
CA PRO A 452 -35.59 -49.89 -52.33
C PRO A 452 -35.14 -50.14 -53.77
N ARG A 453 -35.39 -49.18 -54.67
CA ARG A 453 -34.96 -49.18 -56.08
C ARG A 453 -34.08 -47.98 -56.37
N THR A 454 -33.08 -48.18 -57.22
CA THR A 454 -32.20 -47.11 -57.71
C THR A 454 -32.52 -46.82 -59.19
N PRO A 455 -32.60 -45.53 -59.61
CA PRO A 455 -32.46 -44.32 -58.78
C PRO A 455 -33.71 -44.01 -57.94
N VAL A 456 -33.50 -43.43 -56.76
CA VAL A 456 -34.58 -42.95 -55.87
C VAL A 456 -35.18 -41.68 -56.46
N HIS A 457 -36.49 -41.68 -56.71
CA HIS A 457 -37.19 -40.52 -57.27
C HIS A 457 -37.82 -39.71 -56.15
N LEU A 458 -37.37 -38.47 -55.94
CA LEU A 458 -37.94 -37.58 -54.92
C LEU A 458 -39.17 -36.83 -55.49
N ARG A 459 -40.26 -36.79 -54.72
CA ARG A 459 -41.43 -35.93 -54.97
C ARG A 459 -41.61 -34.95 -53.82
N HIS A 460 -42.38 -33.89 -54.07
CA HIS A 460 -42.69 -32.87 -53.07
C HIS A 460 -43.31 -33.44 -51.78
N GLU A 461 -44.12 -34.49 -51.91
CA GLU A 461 -44.77 -35.19 -50.79
C GLU A 461 -43.77 -35.86 -49.84
N ASP A 462 -42.55 -36.16 -50.32
CA ASP A 462 -41.50 -36.78 -49.51
C ASP A 462 -40.73 -35.74 -48.69
N PHE A 463 -40.87 -34.46 -49.04
CA PHE A 463 -40.05 -33.39 -48.48
C PHE A 463 -40.44 -33.13 -47.03
N GLU A 464 -39.51 -33.43 -46.13
CA GLU A 464 -39.54 -32.94 -44.76
C GLU A 464 -38.52 -31.83 -44.61
N ILE A 465 -38.90 -30.75 -43.93
CA ILE A 465 -38.00 -29.64 -43.60
C ILE A 465 -37.64 -29.66 -42.13
N TYR A 466 -36.46 -29.12 -41.83
CA TYR A 466 -36.15 -28.71 -40.47
C TYR A 466 -37.10 -27.58 -40.07
N ARG A 467 -37.78 -27.72 -38.93
CA ARG A 467 -38.49 -26.59 -38.34
C ARG A 467 -37.43 -25.57 -37.91
N SER A 468 -37.31 -24.45 -38.60
CA SER A 468 -36.36 -23.40 -38.24
C SER A 468 -36.73 -22.83 -36.87
N GLU A 469 -35.90 -23.08 -35.86
CA GLU A 469 -36.10 -22.50 -34.54
C GLU A 469 -35.89 -20.98 -34.59
N GLN A 470 -36.85 -20.23 -34.04
CA GLN A 470 -36.55 -18.87 -33.59
C GLN A 470 -35.39 -18.98 -32.59
N VAL A 471 -34.29 -18.26 -32.84
CA VAL A 471 -33.24 -18.05 -31.83
C VAL A 471 -33.92 -17.41 -30.61
N THR A 472 -34.23 -18.22 -29.60
CA THR A 472 -34.93 -17.74 -28.41
C THR A 472 -33.94 -16.94 -27.57
N SER A 473 -34.08 -15.61 -27.60
CA SER A 473 -33.43 -14.75 -26.60
C SER A 473 -33.79 -15.23 -25.20
N THR A 474 -32.87 -15.13 -24.26
CA THR A 474 -33.14 -15.47 -22.85
C THR A 474 -33.22 -14.19 -22.03
N ALA A 475 -34.24 -14.08 -21.17
CA ALA A 475 -34.33 -13.05 -20.14
C ALA A 475 -34.03 -13.70 -18.78
N THR A 476 -32.96 -13.25 -18.14
CA THR A 476 -32.44 -13.83 -16.89
C THR A 476 -32.46 -12.77 -15.79
N ALA A 477 -33.05 -13.10 -14.65
CA ALA A 477 -32.96 -12.29 -13.43
C ALA A 477 -32.12 -13.03 -12.39
N MET A 478 -31.01 -12.44 -11.97
CA MET A 478 -30.17 -12.96 -10.90
C MET A 478 -30.56 -12.31 -9.58
N LEU A 479 -31.04 -13.10 -8.63
CA LEU A 479 -31.37 -12.66 -7.27
C LEU A 479 -30.17 -12.94 -6.37
N VAL A 480 -29.60 -11.90 -5.78
CA VAL A 480 -28.45 -11.98 -4.87
C VAL A 480 -28.92 -11.60 -3.46
N ASP A 481 -28.82 -12.54 -2.53
CA ASP A 481 -29.07 -12.28 -1.12
C ASP A 481 -28.01 -11.32 -0.55
N LEU A 482 -28.45 -10.23 0.05
CA LEU A 482 -27.65 -9.18 0.69
C LEU A 482 -27.74 -9.23 2.22
N SER A 483 -28.26 -10.32 2.79
CA SER A 483 -28.41 -10.49 4.22
C SER A 483 -27.07 -10.59 4.96
N TRP A 484 -27.12 -10.33 6.27
CA TRP A 484 -25.95 -10.41 7.15
C TRP A 484 -25.30 -11.81 7.18
N SER A 485 -26.08 -12.89 7.05
CA SER A 485 -25.53 -14.26 7.02
C SER A 485 -24.57 -14.48 5.85
N MET A 486 -24.91 -13.92 4.68
CA MET A 486 -24.07 -13.97 3.49
C MET A 486 -22.72 -13.28 3.69
N ALA A 487 -22.69 -12.17 4.44
CA ALA A 487 -21.46 -11.44 4.75
C ALA A 487 -20.57 -12.22 5.72
N LEU A 488 -21.16 -12.74 6.81
CA LEU A 488 -20.43 -13.45 7.86
C LEU A 488 -19.74 -14.73 7.35
N ARG A 489 -20.28 -15.34 6.29
CA ARG A 489 -19.75 -16.57 5.68
C ARG A 489 -18.85 -16.33 4.46
N GLY A 490 -18.59 -15.08 4.07
CA GLY A 490 -17.81 -14.75 2.86
C GLY A 490 -18.52 -15.04 1.53
N SER A 491 -19.73 -15.61 1.58
CA SER A 491 -20.60 -15.94 0.44
C SER A 491 -20.98 -14.74 -0.43
N PHE A 492 -21.11 -13.57 0.19
CA PHE A 492 -21.46 -12.32 -0.49
C PHE A 492 -20.45 -11.94 -1.59
N GLN A 493 -19.15 -12.07 -1.30
CA GLN A 493 -18.08 -11.74 -2.26
C GLN A 493 -18.11 -12.65 -3.48
N SER A 494 -18.31 -13.95 -3.26
CA SER A 494 -18.50 -14.91 -4.34
C SER A 494 -19.70 -14.55 -5.21
N ALA A 495 -20.84 -14.20 -4.60
CA ALA A 495 -22.05 -13.84 -5.33
C ALA A 495 -21.85 -12.58 -6.21
N LYS A 496 -21.15 -11.55 -5.70
CA LYS A 496 -20.75 -10.38 -6.50
C LYS A 496 -19.87 -10.75 -7.69
N LYS A 497 -18.83 -11.56 -7.46
CA LYS A 497 -17.92 -12.06 -8.51
C LYS A 497 -18.72 -12.78 -9.60
N VAL A 498 -19.65 -13.67 -9.23
CA VAL A 498 -20.54 -14.37 -10.17
C VAL A 498 -21.45 -13.39 -10.94
N ALA A 499 -22.05 -12.41 -10.26
CA ALA A 499 -22.95 -11.46 -10.89
C ALA A 499 -22.26 -10.59 -11.94
N LEU A 500 -21.07 -10.10 -11.62
CA LEU A 500 -20.21 -9.35 -12.56
C LEU A 500 -19.76 -10.24 -13.73
N ALA A 501 -19.31 -11.46 -13.42
CA ALA A 501 -18.89 -12.45 -14.41
C ALA A 501 -20.01 -12.78 -15.42
N LEU A 502 -21.22 -13.08 -14.94
CA LEU A 502 -22.38 -13.35 -15.79
C LEU A 502 -22.81 -12.13 -16.59
N HIS A 503 -22.85 -10.94 -15.98
CA HIS A 503 -23.18 -9.71 -16.70
C HIS A 503 -22.23 -9.49 -17.87
N ASN A 504 -20.93 -9.62 -17.65
CA ASN A 504 -19.90 -9.48 -18.67
C ASN A 504 -19.99 -10.58 -19.75
N LEU A 505 -20.23 -11.84 -19.34
CA LEU A 505 -20.40 -12.94 -20.28
C LEU A 505 -21.61 -12.72 -21.21
N ILE A 506 -22.75 -12.33 -20.65
CA ILE A 506 -23.99 -12.10 -21.41
C ILE A 506 -23.83 -10.91 -22.34
N THR A 507 -23.34 -9.77 -21.84
CA THR A 507 -23.17 -8.56 -22.66
C THR A 507 -22.13 -8.73 -23.76
N SER A 508 -21.08 -9.52 -23.56
CA SER A 508 -20.04 -9.76 -24.56
C SER A 508 -20.39 -10.87 -25.56
N GLN A 509 -20.85 -12.04 -25.11
CA GLN A 509 -21.06 -13.22 -25.96
C GLN A 509 -22.50 -13.43 -26.41
N TYR A 510 -23.49 -12.88 -25.69
CA TYR A 510 -24.92 -13.08 -25.97
C TYR A 510 -25.68 -11.73 -26.02
N PRO A 511 -25.38 -10.80 -26.96
CA PRO A 511 -25.91 -9.43 -26.92
C PRO A 511 -27.43 -9.30 -27.07
N ARG A 512 -28.13 -10.37 -27.48
CA ARG A 512 -29.60 -10.42 -27.59
C ARG A 512 -30.29 -10.88 -26.31
N ASP A 513 -29.54 -11.35 -25.33
CA ASP A 513 -30.08 -11.78 -24.04
C ASP A 513 -30.22 -10.57 -23.11
N SER A 514 -31.21 -10.63 -22.23
CA SER A 514 -31.43 -9.62 -21.19
C SER A 514 -31.03 -10.17 -19.83
N PHE A 515 -30.29 -9.37 -19.07
CA PHE A 515 -29.81 -9.74 -17.74
C PHE A 515 -30.14 -8.64 -16.72
N TYR A 516 -30.82 -9.02 -15.65
CA TYR A 516 -31.13 -8.16 -14.52
C TYR A 516 -30.49 -8.71 -13.26
N ILE A 517 -29.99 -7.82 -12.41
CA ILE A 517 -29.42 -8.17 -11.12
C ILE A 517 -30.29 -7.53 -10.06
N ILE A 518 -30.77 -8.33 -9.12
CA ILE A 518 -31.65 -7.89 -8.04
C ILE A 518 -30.97 -8.26 -6.72
N GLY A 519 -30.58 -7.25 -5.95
CA GLY A 519 -30.13 -7.45 -4.59
C GLY A 519 -31.32 -7.42 -3.64
N PHE A 520 -31.41 -8.36 -2.70
CA PHE A 520 -32.49 -8.39 -1.73
C PHE A 520 -32.00 -8.63 -0.31
N ALA A 521 -32.55 -7.85 0.62
CA ALA A 521 -32.46 -8.05 2.07
C ALA A 521 -33.89 -7.95 2.63
N ALA A 522 -34.18 -7.02 3.55
CA ALA A 522 -35.56 -6.66 3.92
C ALA A 522 -36.41 -6.22 2.71
N TYR A 523 -35.79 -5.52 1.75
CA TYR A 523 -36.38 -5.10 0.48
C TYR A 523 -35.52 -5.57 -0.71
N ALA A 524 -36.14 -5.73 -1.88
CA ALA A 524 -35.48 -6.07 -3.13
C ALA A 524 -35.34 -4.83 -4.03
N ARG A 525 -34.16 -4.64 -4.63
CA ARG A 525 -33.84 -3.55 -5.55
C ARG A 525 -33.08 -4.05 -6.78
N GLU A 526 -33.31 -3.41 -7.93
CA GLU A 526 -32.49 -3.65 -9.12
C GLU A 526 -31.11 -3.00 -8.90
N LEU A 527 -30.05 -3.77 -9.13
CA LEU A 527 -28.66 -3.33 -9.05
C LEU A 527 -28.12 -3.15 -10.47
N LYS A 528 -27.37 -2.07 -10.70
CA LYS A 528 -26.62 -1.92 -11.96
C LYS A 528 -25.24 -2.56 -11.82
N ALA A 529 -24.71 -3.04 -12.94
CA ALA A 529 -23.43 -3.74 -12.93
C ALA A 529 -22.26 -2.87 -12.43
N HIS A 530 -22.29 -1.55 -12.71
CA HIS A 530 -21.27 -0.62 -12.22
C HIS A 530 -21.32 -0.39 -10.71
N ASP A 531 -22.47 -0.63 -10.06
CA ASP A 531 -22.64 -0.46 -8.61
C ASP A 531 -22.14 -1.68 -7.82
N LEU A 532 -21.99 -2.84 -8.47
CA LEU A 532 -21.67 -4.10 -7.79
C LEU A 532 -20.33 -4.12 -7.03
N PRO A 533 -19.23 -3.55 -7.55
CA PRO A 533 -17.98 -3.49 -6.80
C PRO A 533 -18.14 -2.71 -5.47
N PHE A 534 -18.86 -1.58 -5.52
CA PHE A 534 -19.09 -0.68 -4.37
C PHE A 534 -20.21 -1.14 -3.44
N LEU A 535 -20.97 -2.16 -3.82
CA LEU A 535 -22.12 -2.61 -3.06
C LEU A 535 -21.67 -3.18 -1.71
N GLN A 536 -21.88 -2.45 -0.63
CA GLN A 536 -21.74 -3.00 0.71
C GLN A 536 -23.05 -3.65 1.15
N TRP A 537 -22.93 -4.61 2.07
CA TRP A 537 -24.09 -5.15 2.77
C TRP A 537 -24.56 -4.12 3.81
N ASP A 538 -25.86 -4.03 4.03
CA ASP A 538 -26.45 -3.02 4.92
C ASP A 538 -26.68 -3.64 6.30
N GLU A 539 -25.95 -3.16 7.31
CA GLU A 539 -26.06 -3.60 8.72
C GLU A 539 -27.47 -3.40 9.30
N TYR A 540 -28.24 -2.45 8.77
CA TYR A 540 -29.50 -2.02 9.36
C TYR A 540 -30.74 -2.64 8.67
N LEU A 541 -30.58 -3.22 7.47
CA LEU A 541 -31.67 -3.87 6.72
C LEU A 541 -31.63 -5.39 6.89
N LEU A 542 -32.07 -5.86 8.06
CA LEU A 542 -32.12 -7.28 8.39
C LEU A 542 -33.23 -8.03 7.63
N GLY A 543 -32.88 -9.19 7.07
CA GLY A 543 -33.85 -10.17 6.55
C GLY A 543 -33.56 -10.66 5.13
N THR A 544 -34.20 -11.77 4.78
CA THR A 544 -34.05 -12.46 3.49
C THR A 544 -35.41 -12.48 2.79
N ASN A 545 -35.75 -11.41 2.08
CA ASN A 545 -37.07 -11.24 1.44
C ASN A 545 -37.14 -11.84 0.03
N MET A 546 -37.12 -13.18 -0.04
CA MET A 546 -37.25 -13.92 -1.31
C MET A 546 -38.56 -13.60 -2.04
N GLN A 547 -39.63 -13.36 -1.29
CA GLN A 547 -40.94 -13.02 -1.84
C GLN A 547 -40.91 -11.73 -2.67
N HIS A 548 -40.30 -10.67 -2.14
CA HIS A 548 -40.17 -9.39 -2.85
C HIS A 548 -39.21 -9.52 -4.04
N ALA A 549 -38.09 -10.24 -3.89
CA ALA A 549 -37.14 -10.48 -4.97
C ALA A 549 -37.79 -11.18 -6.17
N LEU A 550 -38.58 -12.24 -5.91
CA LEU A 550 -39.32 -12.96 -6.95
C LEU A 550 -40.39 -12.10 -7.61
N LEU A 551 -41.12 -11.28 -6.85
CA LEU A 551 -42.09 -10.32 -7.38
C LEU A 551 -41.43 -9.29 -8.32
N LEU A 552 -40.24 -8.79 -7.95
CA LEU A 552 -39.51 -7.84 -8.77
C LEU A 552 -38.96 -8.52 -10.04
N ALA A 553 -38.41 -9.73 -9.93
CA ALA A 553 -37.98 -10.52 -11.07
C ALA A 553 -39.12 -10.81 -12.03
N GLU A 554 -40.29 -11.21 -11.52
CA GLU A 554 -41.51 -11.42 -12.31
C GLU A 554 -41.86 -10.16 -13.13
N ARG A 555 -41.81 -8.98 -12.50
CA ARG A 555 -42.10 -7.69 -13.16
C ARG A 555 -41.06 -7.34 -14.23
N LEU A 556 -39.78 -7.54 -13.98
CA LEU A 556 -38.71 -7.25 -14.95
C LEU A 556 -38.73 -8.22 -16.13
N LEU A 557 -38.91 -9.52 -15.87
CA LEU A 557 -38.98 -10.55 -16.89
C LEU A 557 -40.28 -10.48 -17.71
N ALA A 558 -41.35 -9.90 -17.17
CA ALA A 558 -42.58 -9.65 -17.93
C ALA A 558 -42.39 -8.67 -19.10
N LYS A 559 -41.32 -7.87 -19.14
CA LYS A 559 -41.00 -6.98 -20.26
C LYS A 559 -40.57 -7.73 -21.54
N HIS A 560 -40.30 -9.03 -21.44
CA HIS A 560 -39.68 -9.84 -22.50
C HIS A 560 -40.58 -11.00 -22.95
N ASP A 561 -41.58 -10.73 -23.78
CA ASP A 561 -42.61 -11.73 -24.13
C ASP A 561 -42.12 -12.89 -24.99
N ALA A 562 -41.18 -12.65 -25.91
CA ALA A 562 -40.64 -13.67 -26.82
C ALA A 562 -39.42 -14.42 -26.27
N ALA A 563 -38.98 -14.11 -25.05
CA ALA A 563 -37.77 -14.68 -24.46
C ALA A 563 -38.08 -15.84 -23.52
N ALA A 564 -37.18 -16.83 -23.47
CA ALA A 564 -37.18 -17.80 -22.38
C ALA A 564 -36.85 -17.09 -21.06
N LYS A 565 -37.69 -17.23 -20.04
CA LYS A 565 -37.56 -16.49 -18.76
C LYS A 565 -36.99 -17.41 -17.69
N GLN A 566 -35.96 -16.93 -17.00
CA GLN A 566 -35.36 -17.65 -15.88
C GLN A 566 -34.93 -16.74 -14.74
N VAL A 567 -34.91 -17.31 -13.54
CA VAL A 567 -34.40 -16.73 -12.32
C VAL A 567 -33.24 -17.59 -11.83
N ILE A 568 -32.12 -16.95 -11.50
CA ILE A 568 -30.99 -17.56 -10.80
C ILE A 568 -30.96 -16.94 -9.41
N MET A 569 -31.29 -17.71 -8.37
CA MET A 569 -31.28 -17.23 -6.98
C MET A 569 -30.03 -17.73 -6.27
N ILE A 570 -29.27 -16.83 -5.64
CA ILE A 570 -28.13 -17.15 -4.77
C ILE A 570 -28.49 -16.68 -3.37
N SER A 571 -28.51 -17.62 -2.43
CA SER A 571 -28.93 -17.38 -1.04
C SER A 571 -28.24 -18.37 -0.10
N ASP A 572 -28.06 -17.98 1.17
CA ASP A 572 -27.64 -18.88 2.25
C ASP A 572 -28.67 -18.96 3.40
N GLY A 573 -29.64 -18.05 3.43
CA GLY A 573 -30.65 -17.95 4.48
C GLY A 573 -32.04 -18.48 4.12
N GLU A 574 -32.82 -18.77 5.16
CA GLU A 574 -34.26 -19.02 5.08
C GLU A 574 -35.03 -17.71 4.81
N PRO A 575 -36.26 -17.76 4.24
CA PRO A 575 -37.05 -16.56 4.01
C PRO A 575 -37.55 -15.97 5.34
N THR A 576 -36.79 -15.03 5.90
CA THR A 576 -37.10 -14.37 7.19
C THR A 576 -37.93 -13.10 7.04
N ALA A 577 -38.12 -12.61 5.82
CA ALA A 577 -38.91 -11.41 5.54
C ALA A 577 -39.89 -11.59 4.38
N HIS A 578 -41.03 -10.89 4.45
CA HIS A 578 -41.96 -10.72 3.32
C HIS A 578 -42.58 -9.33 3.34
N LEU A 579 -43.12 -8.90 2.19
CA LEU A 579 -43.92 -7.68 2.13
C LEU A 579 -45.38 -7.94 2.51
N GLU A 580 -45.86 -7.14 3.46
CA GLU A 580 -47.27 -7.02 3.81
C GLU A 580 -47.68 -5.55 3.70
N ASN A 581 -48.69 -5.25 2.86
CA ASN A 581 -49.14 -3.86 2.58
C ASN A 581 -48.03 -2.89 2.15
N GLY A 582 -46.98 -3.39 1.49
CA GLY A 582 -45.84 -2.60 1.03
C GLY A 582 -44.74 -2.38 2.07
N GLN A 583 -44.90 -2.87 3.30
CA GLN A 583 -43.88 -2.82 4.35
C GLN A 583 -43.25 -4.20 4.55
N ALA A 584 -41.94 -4.23 4.76
CA ALA A 584 -41.22 -5.47 5.07
C ALA A 584 -41.48 -5.90 6.52
N GLN A 585 -42.01 -7.10 6.69
CA GLN A 585 -42.18 -7.77 7.98
C GLN A 585 -41.04 -8.76 8.17
N PHE A 586 -40.19 -8.56 9.17
CA PHE A 586 -39.07 -9.42 9.51
C PHE A 586 -39.36 -10.26 10.75
N ALA A 587 -39.02 -11.55 10.71
CA ALA A 587 -39.07 -12.45 11.85
C ALA A 587 -38.03 -13.57 11.74
N TYR A 588 -37.34 -13.85 12.86
CA TYR A 588 -36.45 -15.00 13.00
C TYR A 588 -36.79 -15.77 14.28
N PRO A 589 -37.16 -17.07 14.20
CA PRO A 589 -37.32 -17.89 12.99
C PRO A 589 -38.42 -17.39 12.02
N PRO A 590 -38.42 -17.85 10.75
CA PRO A 590 -39.44 -17.47 9.76
C PRO A 590 -40.87 -17.72 10.22
N MET A 591 -41.76 -16.73 10.06
CA MET A 591 -43.19 -16.93 10.30
C MET A 591 -43.82 -17.83 9.21
N PRO A 592 -44.82 -18.66 9.55
CA PRO A 592 -45.59 -19.43 8.56
C PRO A 592 -46.21 -18.56 7.46
N ALA A 593 -46.55 -17.29 7.78
CA ALA A 593 -47.02 -16.32 6.81
C ALA A 593 -45.93 -15.98 5.77
N THR A 594 -44.68 -15.76 6.19
CA THR A 594 -43.53 -15.47 5.31
C THR A 594 -43.28 -16.60 4.32
N ILE A 595 -43.27 -17.85 4.80
CA ILE A 595 -43.11 -19.05 3.97
C ILE A 595 -44.24 -19.13 2.94
N ARG A 596 -45.49 -18.96 3.39
CA ARG A 596 -46.67 -19.02 2.51
C ARG A 596 -46.67 -17.93 1.43
N GLU A 597 -46.29 -16.70 1.76
CA GLU A 597 -46.19 -15.62 0.78
C GLU A 597 -45.06 -15.85 -0.22
N THR A 598 -43.95 -16.44 0.22
CA THR A 598 -42.86 -16.86 -0.67
C THR A 598 -43.33 -17.94 -1.64
N TYR A 599 -44.01 -18.99 -1.17
CA TYR A 599 -44.59 -20.02 -2.05
C TYR A 599 -45.62 -19.48 -3.03
N LYS A 600 -46.43 -18.48 -2.63
CA LYS A 600 -47.34 -17.80 -3.56
C LYS A 600 -46.57 -17.09 -4.67
N ALA A 601 -45.46 -16.42 -4.35
CA ALA A 601 -44.60 -15.77 -5.35
C ALA A 601 -43.94 -16.78 -6.30
N VAL A 602 -43.43 -17.90 -5.78
CA VAL A 602 -42.89 -19.01 -6.58
C VAL A 602 -43.97 -19.53 -7.55
N LYS A 603 -45.17 -19.83 -7.05
CA LYS A 603 -46.29 -20.33 -7.87
C LYS A 603 -46.72 -19.32 -8.95
N ARG A 604 -46.65 -18.01 -8.68
CA ARG A 604 -46.89 -16.97 -9.69
C ARG A 604 -45.85 -17.01 -10.80
N CYS A 605 -44.56 -17.10 -10.45
CA CYS A 605 -43.47 -17.25 -11.41
C CYS A 605 -43.64 -18.50 -12.27
N THR A 606 -43.98 -19.64 -11.66
CA THR A 606 -44.24 -20.91 -12.37
C THR A 606 -45.37 -20.78 -13.39
N LYS A 607 -46.50 -20.18 -13.00
CA LYS A 607 -47.64 -19.96 -13.92
C LYS A 607 -47.28 -19.10 -15.13
N LYS A 608 -46.27 -18.24 -15.00
CA LYS A 608 -45.75 -17.38 -16.08
C LYS A 608 -44.59 -18.02 -16.86
N GLY A 609 -44.30 -19.30 -16.63
CA GLY A 609 -43.24 -20.03 -17.33
C GLY A 609 -41.83 -19.55 -16.97
N ILE A 610 -41.64 -18.98 -15.77
CA ILE A 610 -40.34 -18.55 -15.28
C ILE A 610 -39.71 -19.69 -14.48
N ALA A 611 -38.63 -20.27 -15.00
CA ALA A 611 -37.86 -21.30 -14.30
C ALA A 611 -36.98 -20.67 -13.21
N ILE A 612 -36.98 -21.22 -11.99
CA ILE A 612 -36.22 -20.74 -10.84
C ILE A 612 -35.15 -21.77 -10.52
N ASN A 613 -33.88 -21.41 -10.74
CA ASN A 613 -32.74 -22.21 -10.32
C ASN A 613 -32.11 -21.56 -9.08
N THR A 614 -31.97 -22.32 -7.99
CA THR A 614 -31.44 -21.82 -6.72
C THR A 614 -30.07 -22.43 -6.44
N PHE A 615 -29.10 -21.59 -6.12
CA PHE A 615 -27.75 -21.97 -5.68
C PHE A 615 -27.62 -21.63 -4.20
N MET A 616 -27.61 -22.70 -3.39
CA MET A 616 -27.56 -22.63 -1.95
C MET A 616 -26.12 -22.75 -1.46
N LEU A 617 -25.74 -21.82 -0.58
CA LEU A 617 -24.44 -21.78 0.07
C LEU A 617 -24.61 -22.31 1.51
N ASP A 618 -24.23 -23.57 1.73
CA ASP A 618 -24.25 -24.26 3.03
C ASP A 618 -25.62 -24.34 3.75
N ALA A 619 -26.37 -25.42 3.52
CA ALA A 619 -27.78 -25.54 3.96
C ALA A 619 -27.97 -26.45 5.19
N ASN A 620 -28.70 -25.94 6.19
CA ASN A 620 -29.28 -26.77 7.27
C ASN A 620 -30.37 -27.71 6.70
N GLN A 621 -30.75 -28.75 7.45
CA GLN A 621 -31.72 -29.77 6.97
C GLN A 621 -33.09 -29.17 6.65
N TYR A 622 -33.54 -28.17 7.42
CA TYR A 622 -34.84 -27.52 7.25
C TYR A 622 -34.91 -26.67 5.96
N LEU A 623 -33.85 -25.92 5.67
CA LEU A 623 -33.72 -25.12 4.46
C LEU A 623 -33.68 -26.00 3.20
N LYS A 624 -33.09 -27.21 3.30
CA LYS A 624 -33.16 -28.19 2.20
C LYS A 624 -34.59 -28.60 1.89
N GLU A 625 -35.39 -28.94 2.91
CA GLU A 625 -36.80 -29.31 2.73
C GLU A 625 -37.61 -28.16 2.11
N PHE A 626 -37.41 -26.93 2.59
CA PHE A 626 -38.05 -25.74 2.02
C PHE A 626 -37.67 -25.51 0.55
N MET A 627 -36.39 -25.69 0.21
CA MET A 627 -35.92 -25.52 -1.17
C MET A 627 -36.38 -26.64 -2.10
N ASP A 628 -36.46 -27.88 -1.61
CA ASP A 628 -37.01 -29.00 -2.37
C ASP A 628 -38.50 -28.77 -2.69
N ASP A 629 -39.24 -28.14 -1.78
CA ASP A 629 -40.62 -27.70 -2.04
C ASP A 629 -40.68 -26.59 -3.10
N ILE A 630 -39.77 -25.60 -3.07
CA ILE A 630 -39.66 -24.59 -4.16
C ILE A 630 -39.40 -25.27 -5.49
N ALA A 631 -38.44 -26.20 -5.55
CA ALA A 631 -38.09 -26.95 -6.74
C ALA A 631 -39.30 -27.76 -7.26
N ARG A 632 -40.05 -28.41 -6.36
CA ARG A 632 -41.25 -29.18 -6.70
C ARG A 632 -42.37 -28.30 -7.24
N ILE A 633 -42.58 -27.12 -6.65
CA ILE A 633 -43.62 -26.15 -7.10
C ILE A 633 -43.23 -25.52 -8.43
N ASN A 634 -41.96 -25.17 -8.63
CA ASN A 634 -41.51 -24.46 -9.83
C ASN A 634 -41.12 -25.37 -10.99
N GLY A 635 -40.56 -26.55 -10.71
CA GLY A 635 -39.93 -27.44 -11.69
C GLY A 635 -38.51 -27.02 -12.08
N GLY A 636 -37.93 -26.04 -11.39
CA GLY A 636 -36.53 -25.64 -11.51
C GLY A 636 -35.59 -26.48 -10.63
N ARG A 637 -34.29 -26.13 -10.61
CA ARG A 637 -33.24 -26.95 -9.98
C ARG A 637 -32.65 -26.27 -8.74
N VAL A 638 -32.20 -27.08 -7.78
CA VAL A 638 -31.49 -26.60 -6.57
C VAL A 638 -30.08 -27.18 -6.57
N PHE A 639 -29.09 -26.32 -6.41
CA PHE A 639 -27.68 -26.66 -6.37
C PHE A 639 -27.11 -26.34 -4.99
N TYR A 640 -26.47 -27.30 -4.34
CA TYR A 640 -25.77 -27.09 -3.07
C TYR A 640 -24.28 -26.93 -3.34
N THR A 641 -23.70 -25.79 -2.99
CA THR A 641 -22.30 -25.46 -3.30
C THR A 641 -21.61 -24.72 -2.14
N SER A 642 -20.28 -24.67 -2.18
CA SER A 642 -19.49 -23.82 -1.28
C SER A 642 -19.26 -22.44 -1.93
N PRO A 643 -19.01 -21.38 -1.14
CA PRO A 643 -18.75 -20.04 -1.68
C PRO A 643 -17.66 -20.00 -2.74
N GLU A 644 -16.59 -20.78 -2.58
CA GLU A 644 -15.45 -20.84 -3.51
C GLU A 644 -15.82 -21.44 -4.87
N LYS A 645 -16.77 -22.39 -4.90
CA LYS A 645 -17.17 -23.13 -6.10
C LYS A 645 -18.39 -22.54 -6.78
N LEU A 646 -19.08 -21.59 -6.15
CA LEU A 646 -20.31 -20.96 -6.65
C LEU A 646 -20.17 -20.44 -8.09
N GLY A 647 -19.09 -19.73 -8.39
CA GLY A 647 -18.83 -19.19 -9.72
C GLY A 647 -18.75 -20.25 -10.81
N GLU A 648 -18.12 -21.38 -10.51
CA GLU A 648 -17.95 -22.48 -11.45
C GLU A 648 -19.30 -23.11 -11.79
N TYR A 649 -20.09 -23.47 -10.76
CA TYR A 649 -21.40 -24.10 -10.96
C TYR A 649 -22.37 -23.21 -11.73
N VAL A 650 -22.46 -21.93 -11.37
CA VAL A 650 -23.40 -20.99 -12.01
C VAL A 650 -23.03 -20.75 -13.48
N LEU A 651 -21.73 -20.52 -13.77
CA LEU A 651 -21.28 -20.28 -15.15
C LEU A 651 -21.40 -21.52 -16.02
N VAL A 652 -21.01 -22.70 -15.50
CA VAL A 652 -21.15 -23.97 -16.21
C VAL A 652 -22.62 -24.27 -16.49
N ASP A 653 -23.52 -24.10 -15.51
CA ASP A 653 -24.95 -24.32 -15.70
C ASP A 653 -25.54 -23.39 -16.77
N TYR A 654 -25.21 -22.10 -16.72
CA TYR A 654 -25.68 -21.13 -17.72
C TYR A 654 -25.20 -21.50 -19.14
N VAL A 655 -23.91 -21.79 -19.31
CA VAL A 655 -23.32 -22.15 -20.61
C VAL A 655 -23.82 -23.50 -21.09
N GLN A 656 -23.95 -24.50 -20.22
CA GLN A 656 -24.49 -25.82 -20.58
C GLN A 656 -25.96 -25.74 -20.95
N HIS A 657 -26.77 -24.92 -20.28
CA HIS A 657 -28.17 -24.72 -20.65
C HIS A 657 -28.31 -24.07 -22.03
N LYS A 658 -27.46 -23.07 -22.34
CA LYS A 658 -27.37 -22.50 -23.70
C LYS A 658 -26.88 -23.54 -24.72
N ARG A 659 -25.85 -24.31 -24.40
CA ARG A 659 -25.33 -25.37 -25.27
C ARG A 659 -26.34 -26.48 -25.50
N LYS A 660 -27.06 -26.97 -24.49
CA LYS A 660 -28.11 -28.01 -24.66
C LYS A 660 -29.27 -27.51 -25.52
N LYS A 661 -29.66 -26.23 -25.39
CA LYS A 661 -30.59 -25.60 -26.34
C LYS A 661 -30.05 -25.51 -27.77
N LEU A 662 -28.74 -25.42 -27.94
CA LEU A 662 -28.06 -25.38 -29.25
C LEU A 662 -27.63 -26.77 -29.78
N ALA A 663 -27.58 -27.79 -28.91
CA ALA A 663 -26.93 -29.09 -29.14
C ALA A 663 -27.85 -30.29 -28.93
N GLY A 664 -29.14 -30.08 -28.64
CA GLY A 664 -30.19 -31.04 -29.00
C GLY A 664 -30.36 -31.04 -30.52
N ARG A 665 -29.29 -31.46 -31.21
CA ARG A 665 -28.95 -31.33 -32.64
C ARG A 665 -28.88 -32.69 -33.31
#